data_AF-A0A6P8HBN2-F1
#
_entry.id   AF-A0A6P8HBN2-F1
#
_cell.length_a   1.000
_cell.length_b   1.000
_cell.length_c   1.000
_cell.angle_alpha   90.00
_cell.angle_beta   90.00
_cell.angle_gamma   90.00
#
_symmetry.space_group_name_H-M   'P 1'
#
loop_
_entity.id
_entity.type
_entity.pdbx_description
1 polymer ?
#
loop_
_entity_poly.entity_id
_entity_poly.type
_entity_poly.pdbx_seq_one_letter_code
_entity_poly.pdbx_strand_id
1 'polypeptide(L)'
;MRVNYPSIYALACALVFLLYSKVRGADVCGSDKSVENQVVLSKSIGNNGNITLFEEEELLPRMTCAWQITAPPGYSVVLKVDCPGEAVERSETLVFDGNSSSDVLLWNSSKTYPPFDPFTLFSSGESMRVVLKTMNTSESSPMLYKYVAVVYAVQTAPDYTNNHVVSLRASSTVAKFTSPYYPIAYPLNVSCVWRIQAPRGKFVRLQFGRPLVEYKHLQVYDGEESIENLLWEYVSGWLFLRPYVIFSYTQPLLIKFKSGSIPRSNGFKGFEMEYTAVEPGCTASNPGVGFNASFGSISTPGFPSDVPTRAMTCVWSLKAPVGHVIKLDLDTINLLPDKVHVCSGLYIKYLPVYEFTRFDYVLTCSVYESRTFVSSGRKMQIVYTQPAYVGRRSVGVIAKYAAIPLVTTGSCDANQPGTINLHGEAATFHSLSYPKHHPGNMNCMWNITVTGGQVIELLIYTNFGSDCDKEYIQIYDGATKSSPLIKKVCGVSARKLYSSRNHLFVEFIGESPSQGFIGTFVARKAAPKPYACSSREFYFNQTQGMLASRRFPLSYPNNVICEWYITVPSEYIVNFTVLFLDLQPDPSCSKDYLLLSEVVEGFRDGKEIAKICGTNISQVSYQSTSKKMIVEFRSDAIGMYPGFEAKFEAVYKPPKHTSKASSKVSTVTIVLIAVFSVVGVIGLAILIVWIVKYRYHCCADQSRGKFDMMKMDDTDDVKM
;
A
#
# COMPACT_ATOMS: atom_id res chain seq x y z
N MET A 1 -19.63 21.01 -42.39
CA MET A 1 -19.98 21.69 -41.13
C MET A 1 -19.12 21.14 -40.00
N ARG A 2 -17.97 21.77 -39.72
CA ARG A 2 -17.31 21.70 -38.42
C ARG A 2 -17.37 23.11 -37.87
N VAL A 3 -18.17 23.28 -36.83
CA VAL A 3 -18.35 24.55 -36.13
C VAL A 3 -17.11 24.75 -35.26
N ASN A 4 -16.28 25.73 -35.62
CA ASN A 4 -15.21 26.23 -34.76
C ASN A 4 -15.86 26.95 -33.58
N TYR A 5 -15.67 26.43 -32.37
CA TYR A 5 -15.80 27.26 -31.18
C TYR A 5 -14.52 28.10 -31.07
N PRO A 6 -14.60 29.44 -31.05
CA PRO A 6 -13.45 30.24 -30.65
C PRO A 6 -13.16 29.92 -29.17
N SER A 7 -11.95 29.43 -28.93
CA SER A 7 -11.40 29.22 -27.60
C SER A 7 -11.51 30.52 -26.79
N ILE A 8 -12.19 30.43 -25.64
CA ILE A 8 -12.34 31.50 -24.64
C ILE A 8 -10.97 32.04 -24.15
N TYR A 9 -9.86 31.35 -24.42
CA TYR A 9 -8.50 31.81 -24.13
C TYR A 9 -7.98 32.91 -25.08
N ALA A 10 -8.54 33.05 -26.29
CA ALA A 10 -8.10 34.08 -27.23
C ALA A 10 -8.60 35.50 -26.85
N LEU A 11 -9.73 35.60 -26.17
CA LEU A 11 -10.32 36.87 -25.75
C LEU A 11 -9.74 37.42 -24.42
N ALA A 12 -9.11 36.57 -23.60
CA ALA A 12 -8.48 37.01 -22.35
C ALA A 12 -7.10 37.66 -22.56
N CYS A 13 -6.34 37.28 -23.59
CA CYS A 13 -5.06 37.90 -23.89
C CYS A 13 -5.22 39.30 -24.52
N ALA A 14 -6.22 39.51 -25.39
CA ALA A 14 -6.43 40.80 -26.05
C ALA A 14 -6.89 41.92 -25.09
N LEU A 15 -7.54 41.57 -23.97
CA LEU A 15 -8.02 42.53 -22.97
C LEU A 15 -6.94 42.98 -21.98
N VAL A 16 -5.85 42.22 -21.83
CA VAL A 16 -4.68 42.63 -21.05
C VAL A 16 -3.72 43.50 -21.87
N PHE A 17 -3.74 43.37 -23.20
CA PHE A 17 -2.88 44.11 -24.12
C PHE A 17 -3.16 45.62 -24.17
N LEU A 18 -4.39 46.07 -23.85
CA LEU A 18 -4.74 47.49 -23.88
C LEU A 18 -4.35 48.29 -22.61
N LEU A 19 -3.72 47.66 -21.61
CA LEU A 19 -3.39 48.32 -20.34
C LEU A 19 -1.89 48.28 -19.96
N TYR A 20 -1.01 47.65 -20.74
CA TYR A 20 0.39 47.44 -20.33
C TYR A 20 1.40 47.65 -21.47
N SER A 21 1.67 48.90 -21.83
CA SER A 21 2.97 49.27 -22.43
C SER A 21 3.22 50.77 -22.33
N LYS A 22 3.85 51.19 -21.23
CA LYS A 22 4.73 52.39 -21.22
C LYS A 22 5.56 52.42 -19.94
N VAL A 23 6.57 51.55 -19.89
CA VAL A 23 7.79 51.89 -19.14
C VAL A 23 8.77 52.42 -20.19
N ARG A 24 9.00 53.75 -20.18
CA ARG A 24 10.05 54.38 -20.98
C ARG A 24 11.40 53.81 -20.51
N GLY A 25 12.13 53.10 -21.38
CA GLY A 25 13.54 52.78 -21.12
C GLY A 25 14.09 51.44 -21.63
N ALA A 26 13.32 50.58 -22.29
CA ALA A 26 13.88 49.45 -23.04
C ALA A 26 13.52 49.62 -24.51
N ASP A 27 14.53 49.92 -25.33
CA ASP A 27 14.35 49.97 -26.77
C ASP A 27 14.01 48.55 -27.26
N VAL A 28 12.85 48.44 -27.93
CA VAL A 28 12.50 47.28 -28.76
C VAL A 28 13.55 47.19 -29.86
N CYS A 29 13.93 45.97 -30.28
CA CYS A 29 14.83 45.82 -31.43
C CYS A 29 14.30 46.60 -32.64
N GLY A 30 14.95 47.72 -32.97
CA GLY A 30 14.69 48.45 -34.20
C GLY A 30 15.26 47.71 -35.41
N SER A 31 14.96 48.20 -36.61
CA SER A 31 15.32 47.64 -37.92
C SER A 31 16.83 47.54 -38.23
N ASP A 32 17.71 47.78 -37.27
CA ASP A 32 19.17 47.74 -37.42
C ASP A 32 19.75 46.34 -37.14
N LYS A 33 20.74 45.92 -37.93
CA LYS A 33 21.28 44.55 -37.95
C LYS A 33 21.91 44.09 -36.62
N SER A 34 22.31 45.04 -35.76
CA SER A 34 22.83 44.75 -34.42
C SER A 34 22.53 45.88 -33.45
N VAL A 35 21.82 45.60 -32.36
CA VAL A 35 21.46 46.58 -31.33
C VAL A 35 21.85 46.06 -29.94
N GLU A 36 22.50 46.89 -29.13
CA GLU A 36 22.82 46.61 -27.73
C GLU A 36 22.09 47.61 -26.82
N ASN A 37 21.22 47.08 -25.95
CA ASN A 37 20.35 47.84 -25.09
C ASN A 37 20.79 47.69 -23.63
N GLN A 38 20.84 48.79 -22.88
CA GLN A 38 21.11 48.75 -21.43
C GLN A 38 19.82 48.98 -20.64
N VAL A 39 19.55 48.06 -19.71
CA VAL A 39 18.39 48.10 -18.82
C VAL A 39 18.89 48.16 -17.38
N VAL A 40 18.80 49.33 -16.76
CA VAL A 40 19.18 49.55 -15.36
C VAL A 40 17.94 49.53 -14.48
N LEU A 41 17.91 48.61 -13.53
CA LEU A 41 16.78 48.43 -12.61
C LEU A 41 16.96 49.32 -11.39
N SER A 42 16.02 50.23 -11.13
CA SER A 42 16.05 51.09 -9.94
C SER A 42 15.38 50.43 -8.73
N LYS A 43 15.85 50.76 -7.53
CA LYS A 43 15.34 50.19 -6.27
C LYS A 43 13.96 50.79 -5.95
N SER A 44 13.02 49.92 -5.60
CA SER A 44 11.61 50.18 -5.24
C SER A 44 10.60 50.30 -6.39
N ILE A 45 10.09 49.16 -6.87
CA ILE A 45 8.68 49.08 -7.26
C ILE A 45 8.13 47.75 -6.74
N GLY A 46 7.20 47.82 -5.81
CA GLY A 46 6.42 46.68 -5.32
C GLY A 46 5.40 46.15 -6.34
N ASN A 47 5.71 46.16 -7.63
CA ASN A 47 4.89 45.63 -8.71
C ASN A 47 5.81 45.22 -9.85
N ASN A 48 5.63 43.99 -10.32
CA ASN A 48 6.31 43.37 -11.46
C ASN A 48 6.47 44.35 -12.63
N GLY A 49 7.69 44.79 -12.90
CA GLY A 49 8.01 45.54 -14.11
C GLY A 49 8.09 44.56 -15.27
N ASN A 50 7.02 44.45 -16.05
CA ASN A 50 7.08 43.72 -17.31
C ASN A 50 7.83 44.58 -18.31
N ILE A 51 9.02 44.16 -18.73
CA ILE A 51 9.65 44.69 -19.94
C ILE A 51 9.48 43.67 -21.04
N THR A 52 8.64 44.01 -21.99
CA THR A 52 8.50 43.26 -23.21
C THR A 52 9.70 43.59 -24.08
N LEU A 53 10.60 42.63 -24.29
CA LEU A 53 11.77 42.81 -25.17
C LEU A 53 11.37 42.82 -26.66
N PHE A 54 10.19 42.26 -26.99
CA PHE A 54 9.67 42.13 -28.35
C PHE A 54 8.14 42.24 -28.37
N GLU A 55 7.62 43.16 -29.19
CA GLU A 55 6.20 43.24 -29.53
C GLU A 55 5.96 42.55 -30.89
N GLU A 56 4.71 42.33 -31.28
CA GLU A 56 4.31 41.56 -32.47
C GLU A 56 4.75 42.27 -33.77
N GLU A 57 6.01 42.10 -34.16
CA GLU A 57 6.56 42.63 -35.42
C GLU A 57 7.33 41.56 -36.20
N GLU A 58 7.39 41.74 -37.52
CA GLU A 58 8.14 40.88 -38.44
C GLU A 58 9.64 40.95 -38.12
N LEU A 59 10.19 39.94 -37.42
CA LEU A 59 11.63 39.91 -37.14
C LEU A 59 12.42 39.74 -38.44
N LEU A 60 13.35 40.67 -38.69
CA LEU A 60 14.23 40.63 -39.86
C LEU A 60 15.23 39.46 -39.79
N PRO A 61 15.55 38.81 -40.92
CA PRO A 61 16.63 37.82 -40.98
C PRO A 61 17.99 38.49 -40.73
N ARG A 62 18.90 37.80 -40.02
CA ARG A 62 20.25 38.26 -39.65
C ARG A 62 20.30 39.42 -38.65
N MET A 63 19.40 39.42 -37.68
CA MET A 63 19.40 40.38 -36.58
C MET A 63 20.07 39.76 -35.35
N THR A 64 20.93 40.54 -34.69
CA THR A 64 21.42 40.22 -33.35
C THR A 64 21.05 41.34 -32.39
N CYS A 65 20.25 41.03 -31.38
CA CYS A 65 19.93 41.97 -30.33
C CYS A 65 20.45 41.47 -28.99
N ALA A 66 21.01 42.38 -28.20
CA ALA A 66 21.46 42.07 -26.85
C ALA A 66 20.91 43.07 -25.84
N TRP A 67 20.50 42.58 -24.68
CA TRP A 67 20.12 43.38 -23.52
C TRP A 67 21.05 43.07 -22.36
N GLN A 68 21.59 44.11 -21.75
CA GLN A 68 22.32 44.03 -20.50
C GLN A 68 21.40 44.54 -19.38
N ILE A 69 21.00 43.64 -18.49
CA ILE A 69 20.12 43.94 -17.37
C ILE A 69 20.96 44.03 -16.10
N THR A 70 20.91 45.18 -15.41
CA THR A 70 21.69 45.42 -14.19
C THR A 70 20.79 45.77 -13.01
N ALA A 71 20.90 45.01 -11.92
CA ALA A 71 20.22 45.22 -10.65
C ALA A 71 21.03 46.15 -9.71
N PRO A 72 20.39 46.78 -8.71
CA PRO A 72 21.10 47.53 -7.67
C PRO A 72 22.02 46.64 -6.83
N PRO A 73 23.04 47.21 -6.16
CA PRO A 73 23.94 46.44 -5.32
C PRO A 73 23.25 45.59 -4.24
N GLY A 74 23.66 44.32 -4.15
CA GLY A 74 23.06 43.31 -3.25
C GLY A 74 21.77 42.66 -3.75
N TYR A 75 21.41 42.86 -5.01
CA TYR A 75 20.25 42.21 -5.65
C TYR A 75 20.67 41.42 -6.89
N SER A 76 19.90 40.37 -7.18
CA SER A 76 20.01 39.57 -8.39
C SER A 76 18.87 39.89 -9.37
N VAL A 77 19.13 39.62 -10.65
CA VAL A 77 18.16 39.69 -11.74
C VAL A 77 17.43 38.36 -11.82
N VAL A 78 16.10 38.42 -11.71
CA VAL A 78 15.20 37.27 -11.94
C VAL A 78 14.55 37.46 -13.29
N LEU A 79 14.67 36.48 -14.19
CA LEU A 79 14.17 36.54 -15.56
C LEU A 79 13.08 35.50 -15.77
N LYS A 80 11.82 35.90 -15.83
CA LYS A 80 10.71 35.01 -16.19
C LYS A 80 10.50 35.03 -17.70
N VAL A 81 10.67 33.87 -18.32
CA VAL A 81 10.53 33.66 -19.76
C VAL A 81 9.19 33.00 -20.04
N ASP A 82 8.35 33.66 -20.84
CA ASP A 82 7.08 33.12 -21.33
C ASP A 82 7.18 32.88 -22.84
N CYS A 83 7.02 31.63 -23.28
CA CYS A 83 7.15 31.21 -24.67
C CYS A 83 5.87 30.47 -25.12
N PRO A 84 4.84 31.17 -25.62
CA PRO A 84 3.62 30.56 -26.11
C PRO A 84 3.79 30.09 -27.57
N GLY A 85 4.49 28.97 -27.82
CA GLY A 85 4.51 28.37 -29.16
C GLY A 85 5.61 27.34 -29.46
N GLU A 86 5.41 26.55 -30.52
CA GLU A 86 6.43 25.66 -31.10
C GLU A 86 7.70 26.47 -31.44
N ALA A 87 8.85 26.04 -30.91
CA ALA A 87 10.13 26.60 -31.28
C ALA A 87 10.33 26.45 -32.79
N VAL A 88 10.36 27.58 -33.50
CA VAL A 88 10.81 27.62 -34.88
C VAL A 88 12.33 27.42 -34.84
N GLU A 89 12.84 26.41 -35.54
CA GLU A 89 14.26 25.98 -35.64
C GLU A 89 15.25 27.06 -36.15
N ARG A 90 14.85 28.33 -36.22
CA ARG A 90 15.49 29.37 -37.05
C ARG A 90 15.91 30.62 -36.27
N SER A 91 15.79 30.61 -34.94
CA SER A 91 16.29 31.66 -34.04
C SER A 91 16.84 31.07 -32.74
N GLU A 92 17.87 31.69 -32.16
CA GLU A 92 18.42 31.30 -30.86
C GLU A 92 18.38 32.47 -29.87
N THR A 93 17.85 32.21 -28.67
CA THR A 93 17.93 33.10 -27.51
C THR A 93 18.92 32.50 -26.52
N LEU A 94 19.92 33.28 -26.13
CA LEU A 94 20.97 32.94 -25.19
C LEU A 94 20.85 33.85 -23.96
N VAL A 95 20.90 33.27 -22.77
CA VAL A 95 20.90 34.02 -21.52
C VAL A 95 22.18 33.71 -20.75
N PHE A 96 22.94 34.73 -20.38
CA PHE A 96 24.21 34.64 -19.69
C PHE A 96 24.14 35.28 -18.29
N ASP A 97 24.83 34.66 -17.34
CA ASP A 97 24.95 35.10 -15.96
C ASP A 97 26.09 36.11 -15.80
N GLY A 98 25.86 37.35 -16.22
CA GLY A 98 26.84 38.42 -16.21
C GLY A 98 26.57 39.46 -17.28
N ASN A 99 27.60 40.18 -17.71
CA ASN A 99 27.46 41.26 -18.71
C ASN A 99 27.97 40.88 -20.11
N SER A 100 28.65 39.72 -20.23
CA SER A 100 29.37 39.29 -21.41
C SER A 100 28.86 37.96 -21.96
N SER A 101 29.02 37.74 -23.26
CA SER A 101 28.77 36.45 -23.92
C SER A 101 29.80 35.37 -23.57
N SER A 102 30.85 35.70 -22.81
CA SER A 102 31.81 34.76 -22.24
C SER A 102 31.40 34.23 -20.85
N ASP A 103 30.39 34.84 -20.23
CA ASP A 103 29.93 34.47 -18.90
C ASP A 103 29.13 33.15 -18.92
N VAL A 104 28.76 32.64 -17.74
CA VAL A 104 28.08 31.34 -17.63
C VAL A 104 26.76 31.37 -18.40
N LEU A 105 26.63 30.49 -19.41
CA LEU A 105 25.39 30.35 -20.18
C LEU A 105 24.31 29.68 -19.32
N LEU A 106 23.29 30.44 -18.94
CA LEU A 106 22.14 29.98 -18.15
C LEU A 106 21.12 29.22 -18.98
N TRP A 107 20.88 29.65 -20.23
CA TRP A 107 19.87 29.04 -21.09
C TRP A 107 20.15 29.29 -22.58
N ASN A 108 19.77 28.31 -23.42
CA ASN A 108 19.83 28.40 -24.88
C ASN A 108 18.59 27.75 -25.52
N SER A 109 17.76 28.58 -26.16
CA SER A 109 16.48 28.14 -26.75
C SER A 109 16.63 27.16 -27.92
N SER A 110 17.77 27.11 -28.62
CA SER A 110 17.97 26.21 -29.77
C SER A 110 18.42 24.80 -29.37
N LYS A 111 18.95 24.64 -28.15
CA LYS A 111 19.45 23.36 -27.62
C LYS A 111 18.52 22.73 -26.59
N THR A 112 17.54 23.48 -26.09
CA THR A 112 16.56 22.99 -25.11
C THR A 112 15.17 23.08 -25.73
N TYR A 113 14.41 21.97 -25.73
CA TYR A 113 12.98 22.02 -26.05
C TYR A 113 12.33 23.07 -25.14
N PRO A 114 11.68 24.12 -25.68
CA PRO A 114 11.02 25.11 -24.84
C PRO A 114 9.93 24.37 -24.04
N PRO A 115 9.88 24.53 -22.71
CA PRO A 115 8.74 24.04 -21.96
C PRO A 115 7.46 24.69 -22.51
N PHE A 116 6.37 23.93 -22.63
CA PHE A 116 5.05 24.44 -23.05
C PHE A 116 4.47 25.51 -22.10
N ASP A 117 5.11 25.73 -20.95
CA ASP A 117 4.73 26.72 -19.93
C ASP A 117 5.90 27.68 -19.65
N PRO A 118 5.63 28.91 -19.14
CA PRO A 118 6.66 29.84 -18.71
C PRO A 118 7.63 29.22 -17.67
N PHE A 119 8.86 29.73 -17.61
CA PHE A 119 9.88 29.33 -16.64
C PHE A 119 10.68 30.55 -16.13
N THR A 120 11.58 30.38 -15.17
CA THR A 120 12.33 31.48 -14.54
C THR A 120 13.83 31.15 -14.44
N LEU A 121 14.67 32.13 -14.75
CA LEU A 121 16.12 32.11 -14.64
C LEU A 121 16.58 33.14 -13.60
N PHE A 122 17.74 32.91 -13.01
CA PHE A 122 18.31 33.76 -11.95
C PHE A 122 19.76 34.07 -12.29
N SER A 123 20.19 35.32 -12.09
CA SER A 123 21.62 35.65 -12.07
C SER A 123 22.23 35.33 -10.72
N SER A 124 23.52 34.98 -10.70
CA SER A 124 24.32 34.85 -9.48
C SER A 124 24.74 36.20 -8.90
N GLY A 125 24.71 37.26 -9.70
CA GLY A 125 25.09 38.62 -9.30
C GLY A 125 24.14 39.69 -9.81
N GLU A 126 24.65 40.92 -9.88
CA GLU A 126 23.89 42.12 -10.22
C GLU A 126 23.61 42.26 -11.71
N SER A 127 24.08 41.36 -12.57
CA SER A 127 23.98 41.50 -14.03
C SER A 127 23.53 40.22 -14.72
N MET A 128 22.73 40.38 -15.77
CA MET A 128 22.34 39.32 -16.69
C MET A 128 22.34 39.85 -18.12
N ARG A 129 22.83 39.05 -19.07
CA ARG A 129 22.83 39.39 -20.50
C ARG A 129 21.89 38.46 -21.27
N VAL A 130 20.98 39.02 -22.05
CA VAL A 130 20.07 38.27 -22.93
C VAL A 130 20.44 38.60 -24.38
N VAL A 131 20.67 37.59 -25.22
CA VAL A 131 21.04 37.76 -26.63
C VAL A 131 20.08 36.97 -27.51
N LEU A 132 19.40 37.64 -28.43
CA LEU A 132 18.61 37.02 -29.50
C LEU A 132 19.40 37.08 -30.81
N LYS A 133 19.42 35.97 -31.55
CA LYS A 133 19.94 35.90 -32.92
C LYS A 133 18.93 35.24 -33.86
N THR A 134 18.69 35.86 -35.01
CA THR A 134 17.87 35.29 -36.10
C THR A 134 18.76 34.74 -37.22
N MET A 135 18.46 33.54 -37.73
CA MET A 135 19.27 32.89 -38.77
C MET A 135 18.92 33.36 -40.19
N ASN A 136 19.81 33.02 -41.13
CA ASN A 136 19.75 33.37 -42.54
C ASN A 136 18.70 32.52 -43.27
N THR A 137 17.59 33.10 -43.72
CA THR A 137 16.67 32.43 -44.65
C THR A 137 16.77 33.03 -46.05
N SER A 138 16.86 32.17 -47.06
CA SER A 138 16.80 32.54 -48.48
C SER A 138 15.37 32.80 -48.98
N GLU A 139 14.36 32.71 -48.11
CA GLU A 139 12.95 32.93 -48.45
C GLU A 139 12.44 34.22 -47.83
N SER A 140 11.81 35.04 -48.68
CA SER A 140 11.27 36.38 -48.44
C SER A 140 9.89 36.37 -47.75
N SER A 141 9.61 35.41 -46.86
CA SER A 141 8.37 35.42 -46.06
C SER A 141 8.65 35.89 -44.64
N PRO A 142 7.97 36.95 -44.16
CA PRO A 142 8.07 37.38 -42.78
C PRO A 142 7.58 36.28 -41.84
N MET A 143 8.36 36.00 -40.79
CA MET A 143 7.99 35.01 -39.78
C MET A 143 7.16 35.67 -38.68
N LEU A 144 5.94 35.16 -38.46
CA LEU A 144 5.14 35.50 -37.28
C LEU A 144 5.71 34.77 -36.07
N TYR A 145 6.31 35.52 -35.14
CA TYR A 145 6.71 35.01 -33.83
C TYR A 145 5.59 35.27 -32.81
N LYS A 146 5.24 34.25 -32.03
CA LYS A 146 4.50 34.45 -30.79
C LYS A 146 5.51 34.78 -29.69
N TYR A 147 5.41 36.02 -29.20
CA TYR A 147 6.15 36.72 -28.15
C TYR A 147 7.04 35.88 -27.22
N VAL A 148 8.26 36.35 -26.96
CA VAL A 148 8.99 36.00 -25.73
C VAL A 148 8.75 37.15 -24.75
N ALA A 149 7.79 36.98 -23.83
CA ALA A 149 7.60 37.96 -22.77
C ALA A 149 8.61 37.68 -21.65
N VAL A 150 9.51 38.63 -21.43
CA VAL A 150 10.61 38.52 -20.47
C VAL A 150 10.34 39.45 -19.30
N VAL A 151 9.65 38.95 -18.29
CA VAL A 151 9.39 39.75 -17.08
C VAL A 151 10.60 39.65 -16.18
N TYR A 152 11.25 40.77 -15.88
CA TYR A 152 12.30 40.78 -14.88
C TYR A 152 11.79 41.23 -13.52
N ALA A 153 12.42 40.73 -12.47
CA ALA A 153 12.25 41.23 -11.11
C ALA A 153 13.61 41.34 -10.41
N VAL A 154 13.65 42.18 -9.39
CA VAL A 154 14.84 42.41 -8.57
C VAL A 154 14.60 41.77 -7.22
N GLN A 155 15.45 40.85 -6.79
CA GLN A 155 15.34 40.20 -5.48
C GLN A 155 16.68 40.24 -4.75
N THR A 156 16.66 40.30 -3.42
CA THR A 156 17.90 40.29 -2.62
C THR A 156 18.71 39.05 -3.01
N ALA A 157 19.95 39.24 -3.47
CA ALA A 157 20.82 38.15 -3.87
C ALA A 157 21.14 37.31 -2.62
N PRO A 158 20.62 36.08 -2.53
CA PRO A 158 20.93 35.24 -1.40
C PRO A 158 22.23 34.49 -1.64
N ASP A 159 22.98 34.29 -0.56
CA ASP A 159 24.29 33.64 -0.52
C ASP A 159 24.16 32.09 -0.60
N TYR A 160 23.41 31.58 -1.58
CA TYR A 160 23.08 30.16 -1.72
C TYR A 160 24.02 29.37 -2.64
N THR A 161 25.17 29.93 -3.00
CA THR A 161 26.21 29.24 -3.77
C THR A 161 27.19 28.58 -2.79
N ASN A 162 27.57 27.31 -3.04
CA ASN A 162 28.49 26.48 -2.24
C ASN A 162 28.00 25.92 -0.89
N ASN A 163 27.03 24.99 -0.88
CA ASN A 163 26.65 24.20 0.31
C ASN A 163 26.38 25.06 1.56
N HIS A 164 25.85 26.28 1.37
CA HIS A 164 25.63 27.20 2.47
C HIS A 164 24.68 26.57 3.51
N VAL A 165 25.16 26.50 4.77
CA VAL A 165 24.45 25.86 5.87
C VAL A 165 23.69 26.92 6.67
N VAL A 166 22.38 26.96 6.52
CA VAL A 166 21.48 27.79 7.30
C VAL A 166 21.23 27.14 8.66
N SER A 167 21.76 27.74 9.73
CA SER A 167 21.55 27.26 11.10
C SER A 167 20.29 27.86 11.72
N LEU A 168 19.33 27.01 12.08
CA LEU A 168 18.05 27.36 12.67
C LEU A 168 17.95 26.80 14.10
N ARG A 169 17.17 27.46 14.98
CA ARG A 169 16.90 26.98 16.33
C ARG A 169 15.41 26.80 16.54
N ALA A 170 14.98 25.59 16.89
CA ALA A 170 13.59 25.29 17.16
C ALA A 170 13.18 25.78 18.55
N SER A 171 11.95 26.27 18.69
CA SER A 171 11.33 26.70 19.95
C SER A 171 9.91 26.14 20.06
N SER A 172 9.22 26.37 21.17
CA SER A 172 7.83 25.91 21.34
C SER A 172 6.83 26.58 20.38
N THR A 173 7.22 27.67 19.72
CA THR A 173 6.40 28.37 18.72
C THR A 173 6.73 27.89 17.31
N VAL A 174 5.71 27.80 16.45
CA VAL A 174 5.89 27.42 15.05
C VAL A 174 6.68 28.50 14.31
N ALA A 175 7.80 28.10 13.72
CA ALA A 175 8.59 28.91 12.81
C ALA A 175 8.55 28.32 11.41
N LYS A 176 8.86 29.13 10.39
CA LYS A 176 8.84 28.72 8.98
C LYS A 176 10.18 28.97 8.33
N PHE A 177 10.52 28.14 7.35
CA PHE A 177 11.59 28.42 6.39
C PHE A 177 11.17 27.95 5.02
N THR A 178 11.78 28.53 3.99
CA THR A 178 11.44 28.25 2.61
C THR A 178 12.67 27.84 1.82
N SER A 179 12.43 27.17 0.70
CA SER A 179 13.44 27.09 -0.36
C SER A 179 13.81 28.50 -0.85
N PRO A 180 14.97 28.66 -1.49
CA PRO A 180 15.34 29.92 -2.14
C PRO A 180 14.19 30.45 -3.00
N TYR A 181 13.89 31.75 -2.86
CA TYR A 181 12.94 32.49 -3.70
C TYR A 181 11.46 32.05 -3.65
N TYR A 182 11.07 31.11 -2.79
CA TYR A 182 9.66 30.71 -2.61
C TYR A 182 8.74 31.93 -2.37
N PRO A 183 7.53 32.02 -2.96
CA PRO A 183 6.83 31.01 -3.77
C PRO A 183 7.17 31.01 -5.28
N ILE A 184 8.25 31.68 -5.66
CA ILE A 184 8.80 31.64 -7.02
C ILE A 184 9.67 30.38 -7.17
N ALA A 185 9.89 29.93 -8.41
CA ALA A 185 10.78 28.82 -8.71
C ALA A 185 12.18 29.04 -8.09
N TYR A 186 12.81 27.97 -7.62
CA TYR A 186 14.18 28.04 -7.12
C TYR A 186 15.20 28.08 -8.29
N PRO A 187 16.43 28.59 -8.08
CA PRO A 187 17.45 28.63 -9.12
C PRO A 187 18.01 27.25 -9.47
N LEU A 188 18.60 27.13 -10.66
CA LEU A 188 19.28 25.91 -11.10
C LEU A 188 20.66 25.77 -10.44
N ASN A 189 21.14 24.54 -10.31
CA ASN A 189 22.45 24.19 -9.75
C ASN A 189 22.74 24.73 -8.33
N VAL A 190 21.72 24.99 -7.51
CA VAL A 190 21.91 25.41 -6.11
C VAL A 190 21.97 24.22 -5.18
N SER A 191 22.72 24.36 -4.08
CA SER A 191 22.79 23.38 -3.00
C SER A 191 22.60 24.11 -1.67
N CYS A 192 21.49 23.83 -1.00
CA CYS A 192 21.08 24.46 0.25
C CYS A 192 20.99 23.42 1.35
N VAL A 193 21.49 23.77 2.54
CA VAL A 193 21.45 22.91 3.71
C VAL A 193 20.85 23.69 4.88
N TRP A 194 19.82 23.15 5.54
CA TRP A 194 19.27 23.71 6.78
C TRP A 194 19.58 22.79 7.94
N ARG A 195 20.18 23.31 9.01
CA ARG A 195 20.44 22.59 10.26
C ARG A 195 19.56 23.17 11.37
N ILE A 196 18.51 22.46 11.74
CA ILE A 196 17.57 22.87 12.80
C ILE A 196 17.99 22.23 14.12
N GLN A 197 18.40 23.05 15.09
CA GLN A 197 18.80 22.60 16.42
C GLN A 197 17.63 22.70 17.41
N ALA A 198 17.24 21.58 18.01
CA ALA A 198 16.28 21.55 19.11
C ALA A 198 16.94 21.88 20.47
N PRO A 199 16.17 22.44 21.43
CA PRO A 199 16.58 22.59 22.82
C PRO A 199 16.93 21.25 23.47
N ARG A 200 17.75 21.26 24.52
CA ARG A 200 18.09 20.03 25.27
C ARG A 200 16.82 19.33 25.76
N GLY A 201 16.72 18.02 25.50
CA GLY A 201 15.57 17.20 25.89
C GLY A 201 14.32 17.35 25.01
N LYS A 202 14.37 18.13 23.92
CA LYS A 202 13.28 18.29 22.94
C LYS A 202 13.72 17.80 21.56
N PHE A 203 12.75 17.58 20.67
CA PHE A 203 12.97 17.18 19.27
C PHE A 203 12.42 18.21 18.30
N VAL A 204 12.91 18.20 17.07
CA VAL A 204 12.38 19.02 15.98
C VAL A 204 11.18 18.29 15.38
N ARG A 205 10.02 18.94 15.36
CA ARG A 205 8.86 18.57 14.53
C ARG A 205 8.87 19.44 13.29
N LEU A 206 9.01 18.82 12.13
CA LEU A 206 8.97 19.42 10.81
C LEU A 206 7.62 19.07 10.14
N GLN A 207 6.90 20.05 9.62
CA GLN A 207 5.63 19.87 8.93
C GLN A 207 5.67 20.61 7.58
N PHE A 208 5.22 19.95 6.51
CA PHE A 208 5.19 20.57 5.18
C PHE A 208 4.12 19.95 4.29
N GLY A 209 3.62 20.73 3.34
CA GLY A 209 2.71 20.26 2.30
C GLY A 209 3.43 19.44 1.23
N ARG A 210 2.88 19.38 0.01
CA ARG A 210 3.58 18.80 -1.12
C ARG A 210 4.69 19.76 -1.59
N PRO A 211 5.98 19.38 -1.50
CA PRO A 211 7.04 20.21 -2.06
C PRO A 211 6.96 20.14 -3.59
N LEU A 212 7.14 21.29 -4.22
CA LEU A 212 7.16 21.44 -5.67
C LEU A 212 8.61 21.51 -6.11
N VAL A 213 9.29 20.36 -6.03
CA VAL A 213 10.71 20.19 -6.39
C VAL A 213 10.91 19.00 -7.33
N GLU A 214 12.06 18.95 -7.99
CA GLU A 214 12.49 17.81 -8.81
C GLU A 214 12.71 16.52 -7.98
N TYR A 215 12.72 15.37 -8.65
CA TYR A 215 12.87 14.03 -8.03
C TYR A 215 14.23 13.81 -7.37
N LYS A 216 14.29 13.30 -6.12
CA LYS A 216 15.55 13.06 -5.35
C LYS A 216 16.39 14.30 -5.05
N HIS A 217 15.77 15.47 -5.11
CA HIS A 217 16.45 16.75 -4.91
C HIS A 217 16.24 17.32 -3.49
N LEU A 218 15.45 16.66 -2.63
CA LEU A 218 15.16 17.10 -1.27
C LEU A 218 15.21 15.91 -0.30
N GLN A 219 16.07 16.00 0.72
CA GLN A 219 16.33 14.95 1.70
C GLN A 219 16.33 15.53 3.12
N VAL A 220 15.87 14.73 4.10
CA VAL A 220 15.82 15.09 5.52
C VAL A 220 16.55 14.01 6.32
N TYR A 221 17.50 14.41 7.14
CA TYR A 221 18.33 13.56 7.97
C TYR A 221 18.19 13.89 9.46
N ASP A 222 18.30 12.86 10.28
CA ASP A 222 18.38 12.93 11.74
C ASP A 222 19.83 13.12 12.19
N GLY A 223 20.29 14.36 12.12
CA GLY A 223 21.66 14.75 12.41
C GLY A 223 22.53 14.80 11.15
N GLU A 224 23.67 14.12 11.17
CA GLU A 224 24.63 14.17 10.06
C GLU A 224 24.16 13.36 8.84
N GLU A 225 24.61 13.76 7.65
CA GLU A 225 24.30 13.11 6.38
C GLU A 225 24.87 11.68 6.34
N SER A 226 23.99 10.69 6.52
CA SER A 226 24.31 9.28 6.36
C SER A 226 23.06 8.50 5.98
N ILE A 227 23.26 7.32 5.39
CA ILE A 227 22.16 6.40 5.04
C ILE A 227 21.35 6.02 6.29
N GLU A 228 22.02 5.80 7.42
CA GLU A 228 21.37 5.46 8.70
C GLU A 228 20.56 6.62 9.31
N ASN A 229 20.85 7.86 8.88
CA ASN A 229 20.19 9.05 9.37
C ASN A 229 19.15 9.60 8.42
N LEU A 230 19.01 9.09 7.20
CA LEU A 230 17.99 9.53 6.26
C LEU A 230 16.59 9.22 6.82
N LEU A 231 15.82 10.26 7.11
CA LEU A 231 14.45 10.18 7.61
C LEU A 231 13.41 10.24 6.50
N TRP A 232 13.70 10.98 5.43
CA TRP A 232 12.78 11.19 4.32
C TRP A 232 13.52 11.71 3.09
N GLU A 233 13.11 11.27 1.91
CA GLU A 233 13.58 11.79 0.62
C GLU A 233 12.37 11.95 -0.32
N TYR A 234 12.45 12.96 -1.20
CA TYR A 234 11.36 13.27 -2.11
C TYR A 234 11.35 12.33 -3.32
N VAL A 235 10.28 11.53 -3.37
CA VAL A 235 9.96 10.57 -4.43
C VAL A 235 8.75 11.08 -5.19
N SER A 236 8.84 11.22 -6.51
CA SER A 236 7.77 11.78 -7.33
C SER A 236 6.58 10.81 -7.44
N GLY A 237 5.37 11.35 -7.60
CA GLY A 237 4.29 10.63 -8.29
C GLY A 237 3.01 10.28 -7.51
N TRP A 238 2.82 10.64 -6.24
CA TRP A 238 1.58 10.23 -5.54
C TRP A 238 0.79 11.39 -4.94
N LEU A 239 -0.52 11.42 -5.26
CA LEU A 239 -1.53 12.31 -4.71
C LEU A 239 -1.83 11.94 -3.25
N PHE A 240 -1.09 12.52 -2.30
CA PHE A 240 -1.49 12.51 -0.89
C PHE A 240 -1.97 13.90 -0.48
N LEU A 241 -3.24 13.99 -0.05
CA LEU A 241 -3.93 15.20 0.39
C LEU A 241 -3.61 15.59 1.86
N ARG A 242 -2.48 15.15 2.43
CA ARG A 242 -2.14 15.44 3.85
C ARG A 242 -0.74 16.02 4.00
N PRO A 243 -0.53 16.96 4.93
CA PRO A 243 0.80 17.48 5.23
C PRO A 243 1.70 16.37 5.78
N TYR A 244 2.93 16.31 5.28
CA TYR A 244 3.98 15.48 5.83
C TYR A 244 4.39 16.04 7.20
N VAL A 245 4.54 15.15 8.19
CA VAL A 245 5.08 15.50 9.51
C VAL A 245 6.23 14.54 9.82
N ILE A 246 7.40 15.10 10.13
CA ILE A 246 8.63 14.38 10.47
C ILE A 246 9.08 14.86 11.85
N PHE A 247 9.56 13.93 12.70
CA PHE A 247 10.20 14.30 13.96
C PHE A 247 11.65 13.83 13.95
N SER A 248 12.57 14.63 14.50
CA SER A 248 13.95 14.21 14.76
C SER A 248 14.02 13.18 15.90
N TYR A 249 15.06 12.36 15.92
CA TYR A 249 15.40 11.50 17.06
C TYR A 249 16.60 12.07 17.83
N THR A 250 17.38 12.94 17.19
CA THR A 250 18.51 13.68 17.76
C THR A 250 18.18 15.16 17.86
N GLN A 251 19.09 15.94 18.46
CA GLN A 251 18.89 17.38 18.61
C GLN A 251 18.99 18.15 17.28
N PRO A 252 19.94 17.85 16.36
CA PRO A 252 19.94 18.45 15.03
C PRO A 252 19.09 17.67 14.03
N LEU A 253 18.25 18.37 13.27
CA LEU A 253 17.63 17.88 12.05
C LEU A 253 18.29 18.58 10.85
N LEU A 254 18.71 17.83 9.85
CA LEU A 254 19.40 18.35 8.66
C LEU A 254 18.51 18.18 7.44
N ILE A 255 18.26 19.26 6.69
CA ILE A 255 17.52 19.23 5.42
C ILE A 255 18.48 19.62 4.32
N LYS A 256 18.55 18.82 3.27
CA LYS A 256 19.41 19.06 2.11
C LYS A 256 18.55 19.19 0.85
N PHE A 257 18.75 20.28 0.13
CA PHE A 257 18.11 20.56 -1.14
C PHE A 257 19.18 20.81 -2.19
N LYS A 258 19.10 20.13 -3.34
CA LYS A 258 19.98 20.38 -4.49
C LYS A 258 19.10 20.56 -5.70
N SER A 259 19.27 21.55 -6.57
CA SER A 259 18.50 21.66 -7.82
C SER A 259 19.25 21.09 -9.02
N GLY A 260 18.52 20.74 -10.08
CA GLY A 260 19.09 20.26 -11.35
C GLY A 260 19.68 21.38 -12.21
N SER A 261 20.19 21.00 -13.38
CA SER A 261 20.81 21.89 -14.36
C SER A 261 19.90 22.32 -15.51
N ILE A 262 18.65 21.81 -15.56
CA ILE A 262 17.74 22.01 -16.68
C ILE A 262 16.50 22.79 -16.18
N PRO A 263 16.15 23.94 -16.80
CA PRO A 263 14.92 24.64 -16.50
C PRO A 263 13.71 23.75 -16.84
N ARG A 264 12.82 23.51 -15.87
CA ARG A 264 11.55 22.81 -16.08
C ARG A 264 10.39 23.77 -15.90
N SER A 265 9.26 23.52 -16.59
CA SER A 265 8.05 24.35 -16.55
C SER A 265 7.59 24.68 -15.13
N ASN A 266 6.83 25.79 -14.99
CA ASN A 266 6.19 26.43 -13.82
C ASN A 266 5.66 25.57 -12.63
N GLY A 267 5.80 24.24 -12.64
CA GLY A 267 5.38 23.32 -11.60
C GLY A 267 6.29 23.20 -10.37
N PHE A 268 7.54 23.68 -10.41
CA PHE A 268 8.49 23.53 -9.30
C PHE A 268 8.77 24.85 -8.55
N LYS A 269 7.79 25.32 -7.80
CA LYS A 269 7.85 26.56 -6.99
C LYS A 269 8.68 26.43 -5.70
N GLY A 270 9.31 25.28 -5.46
CA GLY A 270 10.03 24.99 -4.22
C GLY A 270 9.12 24.54 -3.08
N PHE A 271 9.45 24.92 -1.85
CA PHE A 271 8.74 24.47 -0.65
C PHE A 271 8.74 25.52 0.46
N GLU A 272 7.70 25.44 1.30
CA GLU A 272 7.64 26.04 2.62
C GLU A 272 7.53 24.91 3.64
N MET A 273 8.31 25.00 4.72
CA MET A 273 8.24 24.05 5.82
C MET A 273 8.11 24.78 7.16
N GLU A 274 7.32 24.19 8.04
CA GLU A 274 7.11 24.65 9.41
C GLU A 274 7.91 23.77 10.37
N TYR A 275 8.56 24.37 11.36
CA TYR A 275 9.31 23.63 12.38
C TYR A 275 9.01 24.13 13.78
N THR A 276 9.04 23.20 14.75
CA THR A 276 8.79 23.44 16.18
C THR A 276 9.66 22.53 17.04
N ALA A 277 9.95 22.94 18.26
CA ALA A 277 10.50 22.08 19.29
C ALA A 277 9.35 21.44 20.07
N VAL A 278 9.29 20.12 20.06
CA VAL A 278 8.26 19.34 20.76
C VAL A 278 8.85 18.54 21.89
N GLU A 279 8.05 18.34 22.93
CA GLU A 279 8.43 17.51 24.06
C GLU A 279 8.29 16.02 23.72
N PRO A 280 9.13 15.16 24.33
CA PRO A 280 9.08 13.71 24.14
C PRO A 280 7.79 13.10 24.70
N GLY A 281 7.03 12.34 23.91
CA GLY A 281 5.91 11.53 24.40
C GLY A 281 4.68 12.36 24.78
N CYS A 282 3.93 11.88 25.78
CA CYS A 282 2.59 12.39 26.08
C CYS A 282 2.34 12.70 27.58
N THR A 283 3.31 12.44 28.47
CA THR A 283 3.26 12.80 29.90
C THR A 283 4.64 13.21 30.42
N ALA A 284 4.67 14.09 31.43
CA ALA A 284 5.89 14.49 32.15
C ALA A 284 6.53 13.34 32.95
N SER A 285 5.76 12.28 33.26
CA SER A 285 6.19 11.11 34.05
C SER A 285 6.72 9.95 33.21
N ASN A 286 6.51 9.97 31.89
CA ASN A 286 7.05 8.99 30.97
C ASN A 286 7.52 9.76 29.73
N PRO A 287 8.68 10.44 29.82
CA PRO A 287 9.22 11.16 28.68
C PRO A 287 9.32 10.16 27.54
N GLY A 288 8.85 10.53 26.34
CA GLY A 288 9.04 9.75 25.11
C GLY A 288 10.51 9.67 24.73
N VAL A 289 11.31 9.03 25.58
CA VAL A 289 12.76 8.91 25.50
C VAL A 289 13.09 8.38 24.11
N GLY A 290 14.10 9.00 23.48
CA GLY A 290 14.89 8.31 22.46
C GLY A 290 15.59 7.15 23.17
N PHE A 291 14.87 6.04 23.36
CA PHE A 291 15.37 4.92 24.10
C PHE A 291 16.54 4.34 23.33
N ASN A 292 17.74 4.49 23.88
CA ASN A 292 18.82 3.53 23.68
C ASN A 292 18.60 2.28 24.56
N ALA A 293 17.34 1.99 24.92
CA ALA A 293 16.97 0.85 25.76
C ALA A 293 16.53 -0.29 24.85
N SER A 294 17.05 -1.48 25.14
CA SER A 294 16.80 -2.70 24.36
C SER A 294 15.37 -3.22 24.50
N PHE A 295 14.56 -2.70 25.41
CA PHE A 295 13.15 -3.03 25.55
C PHE A 295 12.41 -1.98 26.40
N GLY A 296 11.09 -1.99 26.37
CA GLY A 296 10.24 -1.18 27.24
C GLY A 296 8.79 -1.18 26.80
N SER A 297 8.01 -0.23 27.30
CA SER A 297 6.60 -0.06 26.95
C SER A 297 6.23 1.40 26.78
N ILE A 298 5.37 1.69 25.82
CA ILE A 298 4.73 2.98 25.63
C ILE A 298 3.24 2.86 25.93
N SER A 299 2.66 3.92 26.51
CA SER A 299 1.23 3.97 26.76
C SER A 299 0.70 5.39 26.58
N THR A 300 -0.60 5.48 26.26
CA THR A 300 -1.32 6.76 26.23
C THR A 300 -1.46 7.34 27.65
N PRO A 301 -1.55 8.67 27.79
CA PRO A 301 -1.84 9.30 29.08
C PRO A 301 -3.12 8.72 29.69
N GLY A 302 -3.08 8.45 30.99
CA GLY A 302 -4.24 7.91 31.71
C GLY A 302 -4.32 6.38 31.76
N PHE A 303 -3.61 5.64 30.89
CA PHE A 303 -3.60 4.17 30.94
C PHE A 303 -3.10 3.64 32.30
N PRO A 304 -3.72 2.60 32.90
CA PRO A 304 -4.83 1.76 32.41
C PRO A 304 -6.24 2.32 32.70
N SER A 305 -6.33 3.57 33.16
CA SER A 305 -7.59 4.30 33.34
C SER A 305 -7.97 5.06 32.06
N ASP A 306 -8.95 5.95 32.17
CA ASP A 306 -9.48 6.67 31.02
C ASP A 306 -8.47 7.67 30.41
N VAL A 307 -8.35 7.65 29.09
CA VAL A 307 -7.58 8.66 28.34
C VAL A 307 -8.25 10.03 28.48
N PRO A 308 -7.48 11.13 28.64
CA PRO A 308 -8.04 12.47 28.77
C PRO A 308 -8.99 12.84 27.62
N THR A 309 -10.06 13.59 27.92
CA THR A 309 -11.10 13.98 26.95
C THR A 309 -10.71 15.12 26.01
N ARG A 310 -9.52 15.70 26.18
CA ARG A 310 -9.00 16.77 25.33
C ARG A 310 -8.34 16.22 24.06
N ALA A 311 -8.33 17.03 23.00
CA ALA A 311 -7.53 16.70 21.82
C ALA A 311 -6.06 16.50 22.19
N MET A 312 -5.44 15.44 21.69
CA MET A 312 -4.01 15.20 21.90
C MET A 312 -3.38 14.51 20.69
N THR A 313 -2.09 14.77 20.51
CA THR A 313 -1.22 14.03 19.60
C THR A 313 -0.02 13.55 20.42
N CYS A 314 0.14 12.23 20.56
CA CYS A 314 1.35 11.64 21.14
C CYS A 314 2.28 11.16 20.02
N VAL A 315 3.58 11.31 20.23
CA VAL A 315 4.59 10.78 19.33
C VAL A 315 5.68 10.11 20.15
N TRP A 316 5.97 8.85 19.81
CA TRP A 316 7.09 8.10 20.33
C TRP A 316 8.08 7.82 19.21
N SER A 317 9.36 8.04 19.48
CA SER A 317 10.46 7.85 18.53
C SER A 317 11.47 6.89 19.17
N LEU A 318 11.45 5.62 18.75
CA LEU A 318 12.28 4.55 19.27
C LEU A 318 13.57 4.41 18.44
N LYS A 319 14.73 4.23 19.09
CA LYS A 319 16.04 4.08 18.44
C LYS A 319 16.85 2.91 19.02
N ALA A 320 16.86 1.78 18.34
CA ALA A 320 17.64 0.61 18.75
C ALA A 320 19.17 0.84 18.62
N PRO A 321 19.97 0.03 19.35
CA PRO A 321 21.42 -0.05 19.15
C PRO A 321 21.81 -0.36 17.70
N VAL A 322 23.08 -0.16 17.36
CA VAL A 322 23.61 -0.57 16.04
C VAL A 322 23.42 -2.07 15.87
N GLY A 323 23.07 -2.51 14.65
CA GLY A 323 22.83 -3.92 14.37
C GLY A 323 21.56 -4.46 15.02
N HIS A 324 20.55 -3.64 15.30
CA HIS A 324 19.26 -4.08 15.85
C HIS A 324 18.08 -3.50 15.05
N VAL A 325 16.97 -4.24 15.05
CA VAL A 325 15.65 -3.75 14.63
C VAL A 325 14.73 -3.59 15.84
N ILE A 326 13.61 -2.91 15.68
CA ILE A 326 12.63 -2.69 16.74
C ILE A 326 11.42 -3.56 16.44
N LYS A 327 11.12 -4.50 17.35
CA LYS A 327 9.85 -5.21 17.42
C LYS A 327 8.91 -4.41 18.31
N LEU A 328 7.68 -4.15 17.87
CA LEU A 328 6.63 -3.51 18.64
C LEU A 328 5.42 -4.45 18.70
N ASP A 329 5.09 -4.91 19.90
CA ASP A 329 3.90 -5.69 20.21
C ASP A 329 2.83 -4.76 20.82
N LEU A 330 1.78 -4.48 20.05
CA LEU A 330 0.57 -3.84 20.55
C LEU A 330 -0.23 -4.88 21.34
N ASP A 331 -0.58 -4.60 22.60
CA ASP A 331 -1.25 -5.56 23.48
C ASP A 331 -2.76 -5.26 23.56
N THR A 332 -3.13 -4.02 23.90
CA THR A 332 -4.54 -3.61 24.09
C THR A 332 -4.83 -2.27 23.44
N ILE A 333 -5.90 -2.19 22.64
CA ILE A 333 -6.41 -0.96 22.02
C ILE A 333 -7.92 -0.88 22.27
N ASN A 334 -8.33 -0.04 23.24
CA ASN A 334 -9.74 0.28 23.46
C ASN A 334 -9.96 1.77 23.18
N LEU A 335 -10.18 2.09 21.91
CA LEU A 335 -10.46 3.44 21.42
C LEU A 335 -11.96 3.55 21.12
N LEU A 336 -12.54 4.69 21.49
CA LEU A 336 -13.96 4.92 21.28
C LEU A 336 -14.24 5.37 19.84
N PRO A 337 -15.34 4.92 19.23
CA PRO A 337 -15.82 5.48 17.99
C PRO A 337 -16.46 6.87 18.21
N ASP A 338 -16.15 7.81 17.32
CA ASP A 338 -16.82 9.12 17.23
C ASP A 338 -18.26 8.99 16.70
N LYS A 339 -19.14 9.95 17.01
CA LYS A 339 -20.54 10.00 16.57
C LYS A 339 -20.68 10.23 15.07
N VAL A 340 -19.64 10.73 14.42
CA VAL A 340 -19.49 10.81 12.96
C VAL A 340 -18.44 9.76 12.62
N HIS A 341 -18.71 8.86 11.67
CA HIS A 341 -17.92 7.67 11.29
C HIS A 341 -16.47 7.93 10.79
N VAL A 342 -15.74 8.87 11.40
CA VAL A 342 -14.35 9.22 11.13
C VAL A 342 -13.55 8.80 12.36
N CYS A 343 -12.74 7.75 12.21
CA CYS A 343 -11.88 7.27 13.29
C CYS A 343 -10.94 8.37 13.79
N SER A 344 -10.96 8.55 15.11
CA SER A 344 -9.92 9.27 15.83
C SER A 344 -8.83 8.29 16.21
N GLY A 345 -7.91 8.09 15.27
CA GLY A 345 -7.02 6.93 15.25
C GLY A 345 -5.76 7.07 16.11
N LEU A 346 -5.35 5.97 16.73
CA LEU A 346 -3.91 5.71 16.87
C LEU A 346 -3.30 5.62 15.46
N TYR A 347 -2.38 6.53 15.14
CA TYR A 347 -1.72 6.62 13.84
C TYR A 347 -0.31 6.05 13.91
N ILE A 348 -0.13 4.73 13.91
CA ILE A 348 1.24 4.23 14.00
C ILE A 348 1.97 4.43 12.68
N LYS A 349 2.87 5.40 12.65
CA LYS A 349 3.72 5.72 11.50
C LYS A 349 5.02 4.91 11.56
N TYR A 350 4.95 3.64 11.20
CA TYR A 350 6.18 2.87 10.98
C TYR A 350 6.92 3.48 9.79
N LEU A 351 8.05 4.12 10.06
CA LEU A 351 9.03 4.47 9.06
C LEU A 351 9.79 3.18 8.75
N PRO A 352 9.60 2.54 7.58
CA PRO A 352 10.63 1.66 7.08
C PRO A 352 11.88 2.53 6.90
N VAL A 353 12.99 2.08 7.48
CA VAL A 353 14.28 2.77 7.46
C VAL A 353 14.84 2.92 6.04
N TYR A 354 14.29 2.22 5.04
CA TYR A 354 14.72 2.34 3.65
C TYR A 354 13.51 2.29 2.72
N GLU A 355 12.91 3.47 2.54
CA GLU A 355 12.23 4.06 1.38
C GLU A 355 11.36 3.21 0.41
N PHE A 356 10.30 3.87 -0.09
CA PHE A 356 9.44 3.53 -1.23
C PHE A 356 8.29 2.53 -1.00
N THR A 357 7.09 3.09 -0.87
CA THR A 357 5.81 2.46 -1.24
C THR A 357 5.31 1.27 -0.41
N ARG A 358 5.07 1.53 0.88
CA ARG A 358 3.79 1.20 1.52
C ARG A 358 3.76 1.88 2.87
N PHE A 359 3.00 2.95 2.95
CA PHE A 359 2.37 3.30 4.22
C PHE A 359 1.45 2.13 4.57
N ASP A 360 1.93 1.16 5.34
CA ASP A 360 0.98 0.32 6.08
C ASP A 360 0.40 1.22 7.18
N TYR A 361 -0.55 2.08 6.76
CA TYR A 361 -1.46 2.74 7.67
C TYR A 361 -2.24 1.63 8.36
N VAL A 362 -1.80 1.22 9.56
CA VAL A 362 -2.71 0.51 10.45
C VAL A 362 -3.53 1.58 11.14
N LEU A 363 -4.58 2.02 10.45
CA LEU A 363 -5.69 2.71 11.09
C LEU A 363 -6.37 1.68 11.98
N THR A 364 -6.07 1.72 13.27
CA THR A 364 -6.74 0.91 14.28
C THR A 364 -7.61 1.82 15.11
N CYS A 365 -8.92 1.59 15.03
CA CYS A 365 -9.94 2.31 15.80
C CYS A 365 -10.50 1.44 16.93
N SER A 366 -10.12 0.17 16.95
CA SER A 366 -10.46 -0.85 17.96
C SER A 366 -9.72 -2.13 17.57
N VAL A 367 -8.79 -2.61 18.38
CA VAL A 367 -8.10 -3.86 18.12
C VAL A 367 -8.18 -4.70 19.40
N TYR A 368 -8.94 -5.80 19.29
CA TYR A 368 -9.10 -6.81 20.35
C TYR A 368 -8.01 -7.90 20.30
N GLU A 369 -7.01 -7.77 19.41
CA GLU A 369 -5.92 -8.75 19.26
C GLU A 369 -4.54 -8.08 19.23
N SER A 370 -3.55 -8.70 19.86
CA SER A 370 -2.19 -8.20 19.83
C SER A 370 -1.63 -8.13 18.41
N ARG A 371 -1.01 -7.01 18.02
CA ARG A 371 -0.36 -6.88 16.71
C ARG A 371 1.13 -6.62 16.87
N THR A 372 1.94 -7.42 16.17
CA THR A 372 3.39 -7.23 16.13
C THR A 372 3.82 -6.55 14.85
N PHE A 373 4.69 -5.55 15.00
CA PHE A 373 5.34 -4.82 13.92
C PHE A 373 6.85 -4.89 14.09
N VAL A 374 7.56 -4.86 12.97
CA VAL A 374 9.03 -4.92 12.96
C VAL A 374 9.52 -3.79 12.08
N SER A 375 10.39 -2.94 12.61
CA SER A 375 11.03 -1.91 11.80
C SER A 375 12.06 -2.55 10.87
N SER A 376 12.23 -1.95 9.69
CA SER A 376 13.25 -2.39 8.75
C SER A 376 14.66 -1.91 9.07
N GLY A 377 14.83 -1.18 10.17
CA GLY A 377 16.12 -0.80 10.71
C GLY A 377 16.00 -0.33 12.16
N ARG A 378 16.97 0.43 12.63
CA ARG A 378 17.11 0.78 14.05
C ARG A 378 16.21 1.91 14.55
N LYS A 379 15.34 2.50 13.72
CA LYS A 379 14.47 3.63 14.10
C LYS A 379 13.01 3.25 13.83
N MET A 380 12.11 3.63 14.74
CA MET A 380 10.67 3.42 14.61
C MET A 380 9.93 4.62 15.22
N GLN A 381 8.92 5.14 14.53
CA GLN A 381 8.06 6.21 15.04
C GLN A 381 6.64 5.68 15.25
N ILE A 382 5.97 6.17 16.28
CA ILE A 382 4.61 5.78 16.64
C ILE A 382 3.86 7.06 16.94
N VAL A 383 2.76 7.31 16.24
CA VAL A 383 1.94 8.51 16.46
C VAL A 383 0.57 8.07 16.98
N TYR A 384 0.01 8.80 17.92
CA TYR A 384 -1.35 8.63 18.40
C TYR A 384 -2.04 9.97 18.29
N THR A 385 -3.23 10.06 17.72
CA THR A 385 -3.98 11.31 17.80
C THR A 385 -5.43 11.05 18.14
N GLN A 386 -5.98 11.88 19.02
CA GLN A 386 -7.41 11.90 19.29
C GLN A 386 -7.92 13.35 19.29
N PRO A 387 -9.16 13.60 18.85
CA PRO A 387 -9.84 14.88 18.98
C PRO A 387 -10.36 15.04 20.41
N ALA A 388 -10.91 16.22 20.68
CA ALA A 388 -11.62 16.45 21.94
C ALA A 388 -12.97 15.72 21.92
N TYR A 389 -13.25 14.94 22.95
CA TYR A 389 -14.47 14.17 23.10
C TYR A 389 -15.26 14.60 24.34
N VAL A 390 -16.58 14.68 24.20
CA VAL A 390 -17.48 14.94 25.33
C VAL A 390 -18.16 13.62 25.74
N GLY A 391 -17.75 13.04 26.87
CA GLY A 391 -18.58 12.10 27.65
C GLY A 391 -18.45 10.60 27.38
N ARG A 392 -17.44 10.09 26.67
CA ARG A 392 -17.16 8.64 26.59
C ARG A 392 -15.74 8.31 27.10
N ARG A 393 -15.61 7.18 27.80
CA ARG A 393 -14.39 6.66 28.43
C ARG A 393 -13.67 5.62 27.54
N SER A 394 -12.41 5.84 27.19
CA SER A 394 -11.52 4.91 26.45
C SER A 394 -10.33 4.53 27.31
N VAL A 395 -9.92 3.26 27.31
CA VAL A 395 -8.79 2.77 28.11
C VAL A 395 -7.44 3.11 27.46
N GLY A 396 -7.44 3.48 26.17
CA GLY A 396 -6.24 3.92 25.46
C GLY A 396 -5.43 2.79 24.85
N VAL A 397 -4.11 2.98 24.74
CA VAL A 397 -3.18 2.07 24.05
C VAL A 397 -2.00 1.75 24.95
N ILE A 398 -1.61 0.48 24.99
CA ILE A 398 -0.30 0.04 25.49
C ILE A 398 0.41 -0.80 24.43
N ALA A 399 1.70 -0.51 24.24
CA ALA A 399 2.57 -1.26 23.35
C ALA A 399 3.88 -1.59 24.05
N LYS A 400 4.36 -2.81 23.87
CA LYS A 400 5.69 -3.25 24.32
C LYS A 400 6.63 -3.23 23.13
N TYR A 401 7.84 -2.71 23.31
CA TYR A 401 8.86 -2.73 22.27
C TYR A 401 10.11 -3.46 22.76
N ALA A 402 10.84 -4.07 21.83
CA ALA A 402 12.13 -4.68 22.06
C ALA A 402 13.06 -4.43 20.87
N ALA A 403 14.31 -4.11 21.15
CA ALA A 403 15.39 -4.14 20.19
C ALA A 403 15.80 -5.59 19.99
N ILE A 404 15.59 -6.10 18.78
CA ILE A 404 15.97 -7.46 18.41
C ILE A 404 17.34 -7.36 17.72
N PRO A 405 18.37 -8.09 18.21
CA PRO A 405 19.67 -8.13 17.54
C PRO A 405 19.49 -8.68 16.13
N LEU A 406 20.04 -7.97 15.14
CA LEU A 406 20.30 -8.54 13.83
C LEU A 406 21.42 -9.54 14.05
N VAL A 407 21.07 -10.83 14.12
CA VAL A 407 22.06 -11.90 14.08
C VAL A 407 22.78 -11.73 12.74
N THR A 408 24.05 -11.29 12.81
CA THR A 408 24.99 -11.12 11.69
C THR A 408 24.35 -10.57 10.43
N THR A 409 24.27 -9.24 10.31
CA THR A 409 23.93 -8.50 9.08
C THR A 409 23.24 -9.35 8.01
N GLY A 410 21.90 -9.42 8.02
CA GLY A 410 21.12 -10.07 6.97
C GLY A 410 21.27 -9.44 5.57
N SER A 411 22.28 -8.59 5.38
CA SER A 411 22.77 -8.09 4.10
C SER A 411 23.67 -9.17 3.51
N CYS A 412 23.42 -9.57 2.26
CA CYS A 412 24.42 -10.34 1.53
C CYS A 412 25.73 -9.55 1.56
N ASP A 413 26.83 -10.15 2.00
CA ASP A 413 28.16 -9.61 1.79
C ASP A 413 28.76 -10.34 0.57
N ALA A 414 29.39 -9.60 -0.34
CA ALA A 414 30.11 -10.18 -1.47
C ALA A 414 31.20 -11.18 -1.02
N ASN A 415 31.64 -11.09 0.24
CA ASN A 415 32.69 -11.92 0.84
C ASN A 415 32.19 -13.14 1.62
N GLN A 416 30.87 -13.40 1.69
CA GLN A 416 30.33 -14.59 2.37
C GLN A 416 29.48 -15.44 1.41
N PRO A 417 30.05 -16.46 0.74
CA PRO A 417 29.33 -17.32 -0.20
C PRO A 417 28.40 -18.36 0.47
N GLY A 418 27.84 -18.05 1.65
CA GLY A 418 27.07 -18.98 2.48
C GLY A 418 25.61 -18.57 2.69
N THR A 419 24.79 -19.50 3.19
CA THR A 419 23.42 -19.21 3.64
C THR A 419 23.44 -18.46 4.97
N ILE A 420 22.79 -17.30 4.99
CA ILE A 420 22.61 -16.48 6.20
C ILE A 420 21.49 -17.10 7.04
N ASN A 421 21.79 -17.52 8.26
CA ASN A 421 20.79 -18.08 9.16
C ASN A 421 20.15 -16.97 10.02
N LEU A 422 18.83 -16.81 9.89
CA LEU A 422 18.04 -15.86 10.66
C LEU A 422 17.22 -16.64 11.69
N HIS A 423 17.46 -16.37 12.97
CA HIS A 423 16.76 -16.98 14.10
C HIS A 423 16.05 -15.92 14.94
N GLY A 424 14.89 -16.26 15.49
CA GLY A 424 14.18 -15.43 16.46
C GLY A 424 12.72 -15.19 16.09
N GLU A 425 12.07 -14.27 16.79
CA GLU A 425 10.64 -13.99 16.61
C GLU A 425 10.36 -12.97 15.49
N ALA A 426 11.38 -12.24 15.05
CA ALA A 426 11.25 -11.16 14.09
C ALA A 426 12.63 -10.73 13.56
N ALA A 427 12.74 -10.43 12.27
CA ALA A 427 13.91 -9.73 11.73
C ALA A 427 13.62 -9.03 10.40
N THR A 428 14.61 -8.26 9.94
CA THR A 428 14.66 -7.65 8.61
C THR A 428 15.92 -8.13 7.89
N PHE A 429 15.81 -8.35 6.59
CA PHE A 429 16.91 -8.72 5.70
C PHE A 429 16.72 -8.03 4.34
N HIS A 430 17.80 -7.81 3.61
CA HIS A 430 17.75 -7.04 2.37
C HIS A 430 18.94 -7.39 1.46
N SER A 431 18.85 -7.01 0.19
CA SER A 431 19.98 -7.07 -0.74
C SER A 431 21.14 -6.18 -0.28
N LEU A 432 22.37 -6.47 -0.70
CA LEU A 432 23.53 -5.64 -0.38
C LEU A 432 23.30 -4.18 -0.79
N SER A 433 23.74 -3.24 0.04
CA SER A 433 23.64 -1.79 -0.21
C SER A 433 22.21 -1.21 -0.28
N TYR A 434 21.15 -2.00 -0.07
CA TYR A 434 19.77 -1.49 -0.05
C TYR A 434 19.64 -0.28 0.91
N PRO A 435 19.03 0.86 0.49
CA PRO A 435 18.22 1.09 -0.71
C PRO A 435 19.02 1.67 -1.88
N LYS A 436 20.35 1.73 -1.79
CA LYS A 436 21.20 2.01 -2.95
C LYS A 436 21.25 0.78 -3.85
N HIS A 437 21.79 0.98 -5.05
CA HIS A 437 21.89 -0.12 -5.99
C HIS A 437 22.88 -1.17 -5.46
N HIS A 438 22.46 -2.43 -5.43
CA HIS A 438 23.37 -3.54 -5.17
C HIS A 438 24.30 -3.72 -6.40
N PRO A 439 25.51 -4.30 -6.24
CA PRO A 439 26.34 -4.66 -7.39
C PRO A 439 25.73 -5.84 -8.17
N GLY A 440 26.11 -6.00 -9.44
CA GLY A 440 25.65 -7.13 -10.27
C GLY A 440 26.18 -8.49 -9.79
N ASN A 441 25.63 -9.57 -10.36
CA ASN A 441 25.96 -10.97 -10.06
C ASN A 441 25.78 -11.38 -8.59
N MET A 442 24.68 -10.93 -7.98
CA MET A 442 24.27 -11.31 -6.63
C MET A 442 23.64 -12.69 -6.59
N ASN A 443 24.07 -13.50 -5.61
CA ASN A 443 23.42 -14.74 -5.22
C ASN A 443 23.41 -14.82 -3.69
N CYS A 444 22.23 -14.63 -3.10
CA CYS A 444 22.08 -14.58 -1.66
C CYS A 444 21.05 -15.58 -1.19
N MET A 445 21.31 -16.19 -0.03
CA MET A 445 20.40 -17.17 0.55
C MET A 445 20.19 -16.89 2.04
N TRP A 446 18.95 -16.94 2.48
CA TRP A 446 18.57 -16.84 3.89
C TRP A 446 17.80 -18.08 4.32
N ASN A 447 18.17 -18.64 5.46
CA ASN A 447 17.44 -19.69 6.15
C ASN A 447 16.80 -19.09 7.40
N ILE A 448 15.48 -18.96 7.39
CA ILE A 448 14.70 -18.32 8.44
C ILE A 448 14.09 -19.40 9.31
N THR A 449 14.37 -19.35 10.61
CA THR A 449 13.85 -20.31 11.59
C THR A 449 13.24 -19.59 12.79
N VAL A 450 11.99 -19.94 13.11
CA VAL A 450 11.27 -19.51 14.32
C VAL A 450 11.11 -20.69 15.29
N THR A 451 10.60 -20.41 16.49
CA THR A 451 10.39 -21.46 17.51
C THR A 451 9.37 -22.50 17.02
N GLY A 452 9.58 -23.77 17.38
CA GLY A 452 8.67 -24.87 17.04
C GLY A 452 7.23 -24.60 17.47
N GLY A 453 6.26 -24.94 16.62
CA GLY A 453 4.84 -24.66 16.82
C GLY A 453 4.39 -23.27 16.34
N GLN A 454 5.31 -22.42 15.89
CA GLN A 454 5.00 -21.16 15.20
C GLN A 454 5.16 -21.31 13.67
N VAL A 455 4.55 -20.37 12.95
CA VAL A 455 4.73 -20.16 11.52
C VAL A 455 5.36 -18.80 11.27
N ILE A 456 5.93 -18.61 10.08
CA ILE A 456 6.60 -17.38 9.65
C ILE A 456 5.63 -16.62 8.76
N GLU A 457 5.22 -15.42 9.18
CA GLU A 457 4.61 -14.43 8.29
C GLU A 457 5.75 -13.61 7.67
N LEU A 458 5.90 -13.71 6.35
CA LEU A 458 6.94 -13.05 5.57
C LEU A 458 6.34 -11.95 4.71
N LEU A 459 6.92 -10.76 4.77
CA LEU A 459 6.62 -9.63 3.89
C LEU A 459 7.86 -9.28 3.07
N ILE A 460 7.76 -9.35 1.74
CA ILE A 460 8.83 -8.99 0.82
C ILE A 460 8.36 -7.80 -0.02
N TYR A 461 9.23 -6.80 -0.15
CA TYR A 461 9.12 -5.69 -1.09
C TYR A 461 10.32 -5.69 -2.03
N THR A 462 10.05 -5.69 -3.34
CA THR A 462 11.07 -5.68 -4.40
C THR A 462 10.96 -4.37 -5.18
N ASN A 463 12.11 -3.77 -5.49
CA ASN A 463 12.17 -2.62 -6.38
C ASN A 463 13.30 -2.79 -7.40
N PHE A 464 13.09 -3.73 -8.31
CA PHE A 464 14.06 -4.06 -9.34
C PHE A 464 13.41 -4.41 -10.66
N GLY A 465 14.21 -4.72 -11.68
CA GLY A 465 13.76 -4.88 -13.07
C GLY A 465 12.61 -5.89 -13.23
N SER A 466 11.78 -5.71 -14.26
CA SER A 466 10.67 -6.62 -14.56
C SER A 466 11.11 -7.95 -15.19
N ASP A 467 12.39 -8.10 -15.54
CA ASP A 467 12.94 -9.32 -16.11
C ASP A 467 13.16 -10.37 -15.00
N CYS A 468 12.16 -11.24 -14.85
CA CYS A 468 12.11 -12.27 -13.82
C CYS A 468 13.13 -13.40 -13.98
N ASP A 469 13.91 -13.42 -15.07
CA ASP A 469 14.96 -14.42 -15.29
C ASP A 469 16.33 -13.90 -14.87
N LYS A 470 16.52 -12.58 -14.89
CA LYS A 470 17.77 -11.91 -14.46
C LYS A 470 17.77 -11.50 -13.01
N GLU A 471 16.58 -11.20 -12.48
CA GLU A 471 16.45 -10.74 -11.11
C GLU A 471 15.15 -11.21 -10.46
N TYR A 472 15.27 -11.93 -9.35
CA TYR A 472 14.13 -12.52 -8.67
C TYR A 472 14.44 -12.94 -7.24
N ILE A 473 13.37 -13.15 -6.48
CA ILE A 473 13.40 -13.80 -5.18
C ILE A 473 12.57 -15.08 -5.25
N GLN A 474 13.13 -16.20 -4.83
CA GLN A 474 12.42 -17.45 -4.62
C GLN A 474 12.26 -17.72 -3.13
N ILE A 475 11.05 -18.12 -2.73
CA ILE A 475 10.69 -18.44 -1.36
C ILE A 475 10.23 -19.89 -1.31
N TYR A 476 10.86 -20.69 -0.46
CA TYR A 476 10.60 -22.12 -0.29
C TYR A 476 10.10 -22.43 1.13
N ASP A 477 9.13 -23.36 1.21
CA ASP A 477 8.49 -23.78 2.46
C ASP A 477 9.29 -24.88 3.17
N GLY A 478 10.43 -24.51 3.75
CA GLY A 478 11.33 -25.42 4.44
C GLY A 478 12.71 -24.80 4.62
N ALA A 479 13.71 -25.60 5.00
CA ALA A 479 15.05 -25.11 5.35
C ALA A 479 16.03 -25.05 4.16
N THR A 480 15.62 -25.49 2.96
CA THR A 480 16.53 -25.69 1.81
C THR A 480 15.86 -25.37 0.46
N LYS A 481 16.65 -25.22 -0.60
CA LYS A 481 16.15 -25.08 -1.99
C LYS A 481 15.40 -26.30 -2.54
N SER A 482 15.58 -27.47 -1.93
CA SER A 482 14.82 -28.69 -2.30
C SER A 482 13.42 -28.71 -1.68
N SER A 483 13.10 -27.76 -0.80
CA SER A 483 11.78 -27.63 -0.19
C SER A 483 10.75 -27.11 -1.22
N PRO A 484 9.43 -27.29 -0.98
CA PRO A 484 8.40 -26.83 -1.92
C PRO A 484 8.49 -25.31 -2.18
N LEU A 485 8.50 -24.90 -3.45
CA LEU A 485 8.51 -23.49 -3.82
C LEU A 485 7.13 -22.85 -3.51
N ILE A 486 7.11 -21.86 -2.62
CA ILE A 486 5.91 -21.05 -2.35
C ILE A 486 5.69 -20.05 -3.49
N LYS A 487 6.74 -19.30 -3.83
CA LYS A 487 6.62 -18.21 -4.83
C LYS A 487 7.96 -17.79 -5.41
N LYS A 488 7.95 -17.43 -6.70
CA LYS A 488 8.96 -16.59 -7.36
C LYS A 488 8.42 -15.15 -7.50
N VAL A 489 9.17 -14.16 -7.04
CA VAL A 489 8.82 -12.73 -7.02
C VAL A 489 9.83 -11.95 -7.84
N CYS A 490 9.35 -11.02 -8.66
CA CYS A 490 10.16 -10.17 -9.53
C CYS A 490 9.43 -8.85 -9.84
N GLY A 491 10.15 -7.89 -10.42
CA GLY A 491 9.62 -6.55 -10.69
C GLY A 491 9.33 -5.77 -9.41
N VAL A 492 8.63 -4.63 -9.55
CA VAL A 492 8.15 -3.87 -8.40
C VAL A 492 6.95 -4.59 -7.79
N SER A 493 7.11 -5.15 -6.60
CA SER A 493 6.08 -5.96 -5.95
C SER A 493 6.15 -5.85 -4.43
N ALA A 494 5.00 -6.01 -3.77
CA ALA A 494 5.00 -6.35 -2.34
C ALA A 494 4.05 -7.51 -2.05
N ARG A 495 4.60 -8.56 -1.43
CA ARG A 495 3.96 -9.85 -1.20
C ARG A 495 4.03 -10.23 0.26
N LYS A 496 2.89 -10.64 0.81
CA LYS A 496 2.77 -11.24 2.14
C LYS A 496 2.53 -12.75 1.97
N LEU A 497 3.34 -13.56 2.63
CA LEU A 497 3.37 -15.01 2.53
C LEU A 497 3.43 -15.63 3.93
N TYR A 498 3.04 -16.89 4.04
CA TYR A 498 3.13 -17.66 5.27
C TYR A 498 3.83 -19.00 4.98
N SER A 499 4.65 -19.45 5.92
CA SER A 499 5.14 -20.83 5.91
C SER A 499 4.08 -21.80 6.44
N SER A 500 4.25 -23.10 6.15
CA SER A 500 3.43 -24.15 6.77
C SER A 500 3.88 -24.51 8.18
N ARG A 501 5.18 -24.33 8.48
CA ARG A 501 5.82 -24.65 9.76
C ARG A 501 6.83 -23.57 10.16
N ASN A 502 7.83 -23.91 10.97
CA ASN A 502 8.76 -22.96 11.58
C ASN A 502 10.01 -22.63 10.73
N HIS A 503 10.03 -22.99 9.43
CA HIS A 503 11.16 -22.75 8.52
C HIS A 503 10.74 -22.13 7.19
N LEU A 504 11.56 -21.20 6.68
CA LEU A 504 11.52 -20.70 5.30
C LEU A 504 12.94 -20.58 4.74
N PHE A 505 13.09 -20.86 3.46
CA PHE A 505 14.32 -20.61 2.73
C PHE A 505 14.06 -19.57 1.65
N VAL A 506 14.89 -18.54 1.59
CA VAL A 506 14.75 -17.42 0.65
C VAL A 506 16.02 -17.31 -0.17
N GLU A 507 15.90 -17.24 -1.50
CA GLU A 507 17.01 -17.01 -2.42
C GLU A 507 16.76 -15.74 -3.23
N PHE A 508 17.76 -14.88 -3.33
CA PHE A 508 17.77 -13.71 -4.21
C PHE A 508 18.88 -13.87 -5.25
N ILE A 509 18.50 -13.72 -6.52
CA ILE A 509 19.42 -13.66 -7.66
C ILE A 509 19.27 -12.29 -8.31
N GLY A 510 20.38 -11.63 -8.62
CA GLY A 510 20.38 -10.36 -9.35
C GLY A 510 21.61 -10.18 -10.23
N GLU A 511 21.44 -10.20 -11.55
CA GLU A 511 22.54 -10.12 -12.51
C GLU A 511 23.12 -8.69 -12.66
N SER A 512 22.26 -7.67 -12.65
CA SER A 512 22.64 -6.27 -12.90
C SER A 512 22.40 -5.38 -11.69
N PRO A 513 23.08 -4.21 -11.58
CA PRO A 513 22.83 -3.28 -10.49
C PRO A 513 21.39 -2.76 -10.47
N SER A 514 20.69 -2.97 -9.35
CA SER A 514 19.31 -2.55 -9.15
C SER A 514 19.11 -2.08 -7.71
N GLN A 515 17.99 -1.42 -7.40
CA GLN A 515 17.69 -1.02 -6.02
C GLN A 515 17.51 -2.22 -5.08
N GLY A 516 17.22 -3.41 -5.61
CA GLY A 516 17.12 -4.66 -4.86
C GLY A 516 15.84 -4.79 -4.05
N PHE A 517 15.93 -5.38 -2.86
CA PHE A 517 14.75 -5.75 -2.07
C PHE A 517 14.95 -5.60 -0.57
N ILE A 518 13.83 -5.57 0.15
CA ILE A 518 13.77 -5.68 1.59
C ILE A 518 12.69 -6.67 2.02
N GLY A 519 13.05 -7.55 2.95
CA GLY A 519 12.20 -8.56 3.54
C GLY A 519 12.10 -8.37 5.05
N THR A 520 10.90 -8.57 5.60
CA THR A 520 10.66 -8.62 7.04
C THR A 520 9.90 -9.88 7.38
N PHE A 521 10.24 -10.53 8.49
CA PHE A 521 9.48 -11.67 8.97
C PHE A 521 9.09 -11.50 10.44
N VAL A 522 8.00 -12.15 10.81
CA VAL A 522 7.50 -12.25 12.17
C VAL A 522 6.99 -13.65 12.45
N ALA A 523 7.28 -14.17 13.63
CA ALA A 523 6.70 -15.39 14.13
C ALA A 523 5.21 -15.18 14.46
N ARG A 524 4.40 -16.16 14.09
CA ARG A 524 2.95 -16.20 14.34
C ARG A 524 2.58 -17.56 14.91
N LYS A 525 1.51 -17.60 15.72
CA LYS A 525 0.98 -18.86 16.25
C LYS A 525 0.26 -19.69 15.17
N ALA A 526 -0.27 -19.06 14.13
CA ALA A 526 -0.99 -19.73 13.05
C ALA A 526 -0.93 -18.94 11.73
N ALA A 527 -1.13 -19.64 10.62
CA ALA A 527 -1.30 -19.07 9.29
C ALA A 527 -2.78 -19.16 8.86
N PRO A 528 -3.23 -18.27 7.94
CA PRO A 528 -4.54 -18.40 7.30
C PRO A 528 -4.77 -19.77 6.69
N LYS A 529 -5.95 -20.35 6.92
CA LYS A 529 -6.37 -21.61 6.29
C LYS A 529 -6.54 -21.43 4.78
N PRO A 530 -6.23 -22.44 3.95
CA PRO A 530 -6.32 -22.34 2.50
C PRO A 530 -7.75 -22.14 1.98
N TYR A 531 -8.77 -22.56 2.74
CA TYR A 531 -10.20 -22.36 2.46
C TYR A 531 -10.78 -21.09 3.10
N ALA A 532 -9.95 -20.26 3.74
CA ALA A 532 -10.38 -18.96 4.22
C ALA A 532 -10.73 -18.04 3.04
N CYS A 533 -11.73 -17.19 3.23
CA CYS A 533 -12.17 -16.23 2.22
C CYS A 533 -11.01 -15.37 1.67
N SER A 534 -10.76 -15.49 0.37
CA SER A 534 -9.74 -14.76 -0.38
C SER A 534 -10.32 -13.83 -1.45
N SER A 535 -11.47 -14.17 -2.05
CA SER A 535 -12.29 -13.36 -2.98
C SER A 535 -13.62 -12.98 -2.35
N ARG A 536 -14.42 -12.16 -3.06
CA ARG A 536 -15.78 -11.80 -2.62
C ARG A 536 -16.75 -12.97 -2.78
N GLU A 537 -16.73 -13.63 -3.93
CA GLU A 537 -17.67 -14.69 -4.27
C GLU A 537 -16.94 -16.02 -4.47
N PHE A 538 -17.60 -17.12 -4.07
CA PHE A 538 -17.16 -18.50 -4.26
C PHE A 538 -18.34 -19.38 -4.69
N TYR A 539 -18.13 -20.27 -5.65
CA TYR A 539 -19.16 -21.19 -6.14
C TYR A 539 -18.74 -22.64 -5.90
N PHE A 540 -19.58 -23.39 -5.19
CA PHE A 540 -19.38 -24.82 -4.89
C PHE A 540 -20.42 -25.67 -5.60
N ASN A 541 -19.93 -26.58 -6.45
CA ASN A 541 -20.71 -27.62 -7.10
C ASN A 541 -20.21 -29.00 -6.64
N GLN A 542 -20.08 -29.18 -5.32
CA GLN A 542 -19.52 -30.36 -4.68
C GLN A 542 -20.37 -30.76 -3.48
N THR A 543 -20.25 -32.01 -3.04
CA THR A 543 -21.09 -32.56 -1.96
C THR A 543 -20.60 -32.23 -0.56
N GLN A 544 -19.38 -31.69 -0.41
CA GLN A 544 -18.84 -31.27 0.89
C GLN A 544 -17.80 -30.17 0.71
N GLY A 545 -17.55 -29.38 1.75
CA GLY A 545 -16.48 -28.37 1.73
C GLY A 545 -16.29 -27.66 3.07
N MET A 546 -15.16 -26.98 3.18
CA MET A 546 -14.78 -26.14 4.33
C MET A 546 -14.84 -24.67 3.91
N LEU A 547 -15.27 -23.80 4.81
CA LEU A 547 -15.29 -22.36 4.60
C LEU A 547 -14.91 -21.66 5.90
N ALA A 548 -14.20 -20.56 5.77
CA ALA A 548 -13.84 -19.76 6.93
C ALA A 548 -13.78 -18.28 6.58
N SER A 549 -13.98 -17.45 7.61
CA SER A 549 -13.77 -16.02 7.52
C SER A 549 -12.37 -15.67 7.00
N ARG A 550 -12.24 -14.47 6.43
CA ARG A 550 -10.99 -14.02 5.80
C ARG A 550 -9.85 -14.02 6.82
N ARG A 551 -8.76 -14.73 6.51
CA ARG A 551 -7.55 -14.94 7.34
C ARG A 551 -7.68 -15.91 8.53
N PHE A 552 -8.83 -16.55 8.74
CA PHE A 552 -9.03 -17.51 9.83
C PHE A 552 -7.85 -18.51 9.93
N PRO A 553 -7.31 -18.81 11.13
CA PRO A 553 -7.78 -18.44 12.47
C PRO A 553 -7.33 -17.05 12.96
N LEU A 554 -6.68 -16.25 12.10
CA LEU A 554 -6.37 -14.86 12.42
C LEU A 554 -7.64 -14.02 12.31
N SER A 555 -7.71 -12.92 13.07
CA SER A 555 -8.88 -12.07 13.06
C SER A 555 -9.22 -11.50 11.67
N TYR A 556 -10.51 -11.46 11.35
CA TYR A 556 -10.96 -10.95 10.05
C TYR A 556 -10.79 -9.43 9.95
N PRO A 557 -10.50 -8.90 8.74
CA PRO A 557 -10.49 -7.45 8.51
C PRO A 557 -11.89 -6.81 8.56
N ASN A 558 -11.93 -5.51 8.83
CA ASN A 558 -13.14 -4.67 8.73
C ASN A 558 -13.59 -4.52 7.26
N ASN A 559 -14.88 -4.27 7.05
CA ASN A 559 -15.52 -4.07 5.75
C ASN A 559 -15.30 -5.25 4.78
N VAL A 560 -15.25 -6.47 5.31
CA VAL A 560 -15.13 -7.70 4.52
C VAL A 560 -16.52 -8.19 4.14
N ILE A 561 -16.65 -8.62 2.89
CA ILE A 561 -17.82 -9.31 2.37
C ILE A 561 -17.31 -10.59 1.71
N CYS A 562 -17.85 -11.72 2.14
CA CYS A 562 -17.58 -13.04 1.59
C CYS A 562 -18.89 -13.77 1.36
N GLU A 563 -19.11 -14.25 0.15
CA GLU A 563 -20.34 -14.87 -0.32
C GLU A 563 -20.00 -16.25 -0.89
N TRP A 564 -20.58 -17.32 -0.34
CA TRP A 564 -20.40 -18.68 -0.81
C TRP A 564 -21.74 -19.22 -1.32
N TYR A 565 -21.78 -19.58 -2.61
CA TYR A 565 -22.92 -20.17 -3.29
C TYR A 565 -22.74 -21.69 -3.38
N ILE A 566 -23.47 -22.43 -2.56
CA ILE A 566 -23.38 -23.88 -2.46
C ILE A 566 -24.53 -24.52 -3.24
N THR A 567 -24.21 -25.37 -4.21
CA THR A 567 -25.18 -26.18 -4.96
C THR A 567 -24.83 -27.66 -4.84
N VAL A 568 -25.76 -28.44 -4.29
CA VAL A 568 -25.67 -29.90 -4.23
C VAL A 568 -26.58 -30.56 -5.28
N PRO A 569 -26.40 -31.86 -5.59
CA PRO A 569 -27.28 -32.57 -6.54
C PRO A 569 -28.75 -32.55 -6.12
N SER A 570 -29.67 -32.73 -7.08
CA SER A 570 -31.12 -32.50 -6.88
C SER A 570 -31.79 -33.37 -5.80
N GLU A 571 -31.21 -34.51 -5.44
CA GLU A 571 -31.71 -35.42 -4.40
C GLU A 571 -31.22 -35.08 -2.97
N TYR A 572 -30.46 -34.00 -2.84
CA TYR A 572 -29.79 -33.62 -1.60
C TYR A 572 -30.17 -32.20 -1.17
N ILE A 573 -30.05 -31.98 0.13
CA ILE A 573 -30.08 -30.66 0.77
C ILE A 573 -28.72 -30.39 1.41
N VAL A 574 -28.46 -29.13 1.74
CA VAL A 574 -27.22 -28.69 2.36
C VAL A 574 -27.39 -28.73 3.87
N ASN A 575 -26.53 -29.48 4.56
CA ASN A 575 -26.34 -29.37 6.00
C ASN A 575 -25.08 -28.54 6.26
N PHE A 576 -25.25 -27.36 6.87
CA PHE A 576 -24.18 -26.42 7.15
C PHE A 576 -23.86 -26.44 8.65
N THR A 577 -22.62 -26.75 9.01
CA THR A 577 -22.18 -26.85 10.40
C THR A 577 -21.15 -25.78 10.72
N VAL A 578 -21.45 -24.92 11.69
CA VAL A 578 -20.50 -23.96 12.27
C VAL A 578 -19.63 -24.70 13.28
N LEU A 579 -18.33 -24.79 12.98
CA LEU A 579 -17.34 -25.47 13.83
C LEU A 579 -16.79 -24.54 14.91
N PHE A 580 -16.56 -23.28 14.54
CA PHE A 580 -16.09 -22.21 15.42
C PHE A 580 -16.73 -20.88 14.99
N LEU A 581 -17.13 -20.05 15.94
CA LEU A 581 -17.62 -18.70 15.68
C LEU A 581 -17.32 -17.75 16.85
N ASP A 582 -16.67 -16.64 16.50
CA ASP A 582 -16.35 -15.50 17.34
C ASP A 582 -16.40 -14.24 16.46
N LEU A 583 -17.57 -13.61 16.42
CA LEU A 583 -17.87 -12.36 15.71
C LEU A 583 -18.27 -11.28 16.72
N GLN A 584 -18.26 -10.02 16.29
CA GLN A 584 -18.70 -8.91 17.13
C GLN A 584 -20.09 -9.18 17.74
N PRO A 585 -20.23 -9.15 19.09
CA PRO A 585 -21.51 -9.36 19.72
C PRO A 585 -22.41 -8.14 19.51
N ASP A 586 -23.62 -8.40 19.01
CA ASP A 586 -24.67 -7.39 18.85
C ASP A 586 -26.04 -8.05 19.09
N PRO A 587 -26.93 -7.47 19.92
CA PRO A 587 -28.24 -8.06 20.21
C PRO A 587 -29.11 -8.35 18.98
N SER A 588 -28.88 -7.63 17.88
CA SER A 588 -29.63 -7.76 16.63
C SER A 588 -28.80 -8.35 15.48
N CYS A 589 -27.55 -8.74 15.74
CA CYS A 589 -26.57 -9.11 14.70
C CYS A 589 -26.56 -8.13 13.52
N SER A 590 -26.65 -6.83 13.81
CA SER A 590 -26.71 -5.77 12.79
C SER A 590 -25.34 -5.31 12.31
N LYS A 591 -24.29 -5.64 13.08
CA LYS A 591 -22.90 -5.28 12.78
C LYS A 591 -22.21 -6.40 12.01
N ASP A 592 -21.37 -7.19 12.67
CA ASP A 592 -20.75 -8.38 12.08
C ASP A 592 -21.69 -9.58 12.17
N TYR A 593 -21.90 -10.27 11.04
CA TYR A 593 -22.80 -11.42 11.02
C TYR A 593 -22.41 -12.46 9.96
N LEU A 594 -22.86 -13.68 10.22
CA LEU A 594 -22.94 -14.78 9.27
C LEU A 594 -24.42 -15.04 8.96
N LEU A 595 -24.82 -14.80 7.71
CA LEU A 595 -26.17 -15.00 7.22
C LEU A 595 -26.23 -16.27 6.36
N LEU A 596 -27.15 -17.17 6.69
CA LEU A 596 -27.44 -18.39 5.95
C LEU A 596 -28.81 -18.23 5.28
N SER A 597 -28.86 -18.39 3.96
CA SER A 597 -30.09 -18.27 3.17
C SER A 597 -30.27 -19.46 2.22
N GLU A 598 -31.50 -19.88 1.98
CA GLU A 598 -31.84 -20.88 0.96
C GLU A 598 -32.47 -20.24 -0.28
N VAL A 599 -32.17 -20.80 -1.46
CA VAL A 599 -32.82 -20.37 -2.70
C VAL A 599 -34.04 -21.25 -2.95
N VAL A 600 -35.23 -20.70 -2.75
CA VAL A 600 -36.53 -21.37 -2.95
C VAL A 600 -37.36 -20.62 -4.00
N GLU A 601 -38.24 -21.33 -4.69
CA GLU A 601 -39.13 -20.70 -5.68
C GLU A 601 -40.00 -19.62 -5.02
N GLY A 602 -40.05 -18.43 -5.62
CA GLY A 602 -40.78 -17.27 -5.10
C GLY A 602 -39.95 -16.24 -4.34
N PHE A 603 -38.70 -16.54 -3.97
CA PHE A 603 -37.80 -15.61 -3.26
C PHE A 603 -36.50 -15.41 -4.05
N ARG A 604 -36.42 -14.32 -4.84
CA ARG A 604 -35.24 -14.04 -5.71
C ARG A 604 -33.96 -13.76 -4.92
N ASP A 605 -34.08 -13.17 -3.74
CA ASP A 605 -32.94 -12.78 -2.89
C ASP A 605 -32.57 -13.86 -1.85
N GLY A 606 -33.22 -15.02 -1.91
CA GLY A 606 -33.08 -16.09 -0.93
C GLY A 606 -33.94 -15.87 0.32
N LYS A 607 -34.31 -16.97 0.98
CA LYS A 607 -35.04 -16.97 2.24
C LYS A 607 -34.06 -17.21 3.38
N GLU A 608 -34.05 -16.34 4.38
CA GLU A 608 -33.18 -16.47 5.55
C GLU A 608 -33.50 -17.75 6.35
N ILE A 609 -32.44 -18.51 6.67
CA ILE A 609 -32.45 -19.66 7.57
C ILE A 609 -32.01 -19.21 8.96
N ALA A 610 -30.89 -18.48 9.03
CA ALA A 610 -30.32 -17.99 10.27
C ALA A 610 -29.38 -16.80 10.03
N LYS A 611 -29.37 -15.85 10.97
CA LYS A 611 -28.39 -14.79 11.08
C LYS A 611 -27.67 -14.89 12.42
N ILE A 612 -26.35 -15.04 12.39
CA ILE A 612 -25.55 -15.48 13.54
C ILE A 612 -24.43 -14.48 13.82
N CYS A 613 -24.21 -14.13 15.08
CA CYS A 613 -23.11 -13.29 15.56
C CYS A 613 -22.77 -13.61 17.03
N GLY A 614 -21.76 -12.95 17.60
CA GLY A 614 -21.31 -13.15 18.98
C GLY A 614 -20.27 -14.26 19.15
N THR A 615 -20.15 -14.80 20.37
CA THR A 615 -19.06 -15.72 20.78
C THR A 615 -19.63 -17.05 21.33
N ASN A 616 -18.79 -18.10 21.42
CA ASN A 616 -19.11 -19.42 22.00
C ASN A 616 -20.12 -20.28 21.22
N ILE A 617 -20.22 -20.10 19.90
CA ILE A 617 -20.98 -21.01 19.05
C ILE A 617 -19.99 -21.99 18.40
N SER A 618 -20.04 -23.25 18.83
CA SER A 618 -19.28 -24.34 18.24
C SER A 618 -20.17 -25.56 18.06
N GLN A 619 -20.05 -26.25 16.93
CA GLN A 619 -20.80 -27.47 16.61
C GLN A 619 -22.33 -27.28 16.47
N VAL A 620 -22.77 -26.21 15.80
CA VAL A 620 -24.20 -25.99 15.49
C VAL A 620 -24.46 -26.21 14.00
N SER A 621 -25.49 -26.98 13.67
CA SER A 621 -25.87 -27.30 12.29
C SER A 621 -27.20 -26.67 11.86
N TYR A 622 -27.26 -26.29 10.59
CA TYR A 622 -28.42 -25.70 9.92
C TYR A 622 -28.68 -26.45 8.62
N GLN A 623 -29.89 -26.98 8.45
CA GLN A 623 -30.29 -27.68 7.23
C GLN A 623 -31.12 -26.79 6.31
N SER A 624 -30.78 -26.76 5.02
CA SER A 624 -31.62 -26.13 4.01
C SER A 624 -32.80 -27.04 3.63
N THR A 625 -33.85 -26.45 3.04
CA THR A 625 -34.91 -27.22 2.39
C THR A 625 -34.71 -27.37 0.88
N SER A 626 -33.84 -26.52 0.32
CA SER A 626 -33.42 -26.47 -1.09
C SER A 626 -32.04 -27.11 -1.31
N LYS A 627 -31.76 -27.51 -2.56
CA LYS A 627 -30.43 -27.96 -3.01
C LYS A 627 -29.39 -26.82 -3.14
N LYS A 628 -29.83 -25.57 -2.92
CA LYS A 628 -29.00 -24.36 -3.00
C LYS A 628 -29.02 -23.59 -1.67
N MET A 629 -27.83 -23.28 -1.16
CA MET A 629 -27.63 -22.44 0.03
C MET A 629 -26.65 -21.31 -0.31
N ILE A 630 -26.95 -20.11 0.18
CA ILE A 630 -26.08 -18.94 0.13
C ILE A 630 -25.62 -18.66 1.55
N VAL A 631 -24.31 -18.50 1.71
CA VAL A 631 -23.68 -18.12 2.97
C VAL A 631 -23.04 -16.76 2.76
N GLU A 632 -23.38 -15.78 3.58
CA GLU A 632 -22.81 -14.44 3.53
C GLU A 632 -22.16 -14.12 4.88
N PHE A 633 -20.88 -13.76 4.84
CA PHE A 633 -20.20 -13.16 5.97
C PHE A 633 -19.94 -11.69 5.68
N ARG A 634 -20.37 -10.82 6.60
CA ARG A 634 -20.17 -9.38 6.50
C ARG A 634 -19.59 -8.83 7.80
N SER A 635 -18.55 -8.01 7.69
CA SER A 635 -18.02 -7.22 8.80
C SER A 635 -18.22 -5.73 8.58
N ASP A 636 -18.45 -5.01 9.65
CA ASP A 636 -18.61 -3.56 9.68
C ASP A 636 -17.24 -2.84 9.64
N ALA A 637 -17.25 -1.53 9.86
CA ALA A 637 -16.03 -0.72 9.82
C ALA A 637 -15.16 -0.82 11.07
N ILE A 638 -15.59 -1.50 12.15
CA ILE A 638 -15.07 -1.38 13.51
C ILE A 638 -15.06 -2.72 14.27
N GLY A 639 -13.86 -3.21 14.55
CA GLY A 639 -13.65 -4.38 15.40
C GLY A 639 -13.20 -5.57 14.56
N MET A 640 -12.23 -6.31 15.09
CA MET A 640 -11.71 -7.52 14.46
C MET A 640 -11.80 -8.62 15.51
N TYR A 641 -12.40 -9.73 15.11
CA TYR A 641 -12.57 -10.92 15.95
C TYR A 641 -12.00 -12.14 15.22
N PRO A 642 -11.70 -13.24 15.92
CA PRO A 642 -11.12 -14.44 15.32
C PRO A 642 -11.90 -15.00 14.12
N GLY A 643 -13.21 -14.73 14.05
CA GLY A 643 -14.04 -15.04 12.90
C GLY A 643 -14.79 -16.36 13.04
N PHE A 644 -15.02 -17.04 11.92
CA PHE A 644 -15.69 -18.33 11.92
C PHE A 644 -14.99 -19.35 11.04
N GLU A 645 -15.23 -20.62 11.36
CA GLU A 645 -14.92 -21.79 10.55
C GLU A 645 -16.14 -22.69 10.51
N ALA A 646 -16.48 -23.18 9.32
CA ALA A 646 -17.64 -24.00 9.07
C ALA A 646 -17.35 -25.06 8.01
N LYS A 647 -18.23 -26.05 7.93
CA LYS A 647 -18.27 -27.06 6.87
C LYS A 647 -19.68 -27.20 6.33
N PHE A 648 -19.80 -27.65 5.09
CA PHE A 648 -21.08 -28.09 4.54
C PHE A 648 -20.97 -29.52 4.01
N GLU A 649 -22.09 -30.24 4.02
CA GLU A 649 -22.24 -31.57 3.44
C GLU A 649 -23.62 -31.77 2.82
N ALA A 650 -23.70 -32.58 1.78
CA ALA A 650 -24.93 -32.96 1.11
C ALA A 650 -25.63 -34.07 1.90
N VAL A 651 -26.86 -33.82 2.34
CA VAL A 651 -27.70 -34.81 3.05
C VAL A 651 -28.83 -35.24 2.15
N TYR A 652 -28.99 -36.56 1.97
CA TYR A 652 -30.03 -37.12 1.12
C TYR A 652 -31.41 -36.76 1.68
N LYS A 653 -32.27 -36.20 0.83
CA LYS A 653 -33.65 -35.89 1.19
C LYS A 653 -34.56 -36.87 0.47
N PRO A 654 -35.16 -37.84 1.18
CA PRO A 654 -36.06 -38.78 0.53
C PRO A 654 -37.23 -38.02 -0.11
N PRO A 655 -37.65 -38.39 -1.33
CA PRO A 655 -38.80 -37.77 -1.96
C PRO A 655 -40.01 -37.93 -1.05
N LYS A 656 -40.76 -36.85 -0.83
CA LYS A 656 -42.05 -36.94 -0.14
C LYS A 656 -42.92 -37.87 -0.99
N HIS A 657 -43.15 -39.10 -0.54
CA HIS A 657 -44.20 -39.93 -1.09
C HIS A 657 -45.52 -39.19 -0.86
N THR A 658 -46.01 -38.48 -1.87
CA THR A 658 -47.40 -38.09 -1.92
C THR A 658 -48.18 -39.38 -2.07
N SER A 659 -48.72 -39.88 -0.96
CA SER A 659 -49.77 -40.90 -1.00
C SER A 659 -51.04 -40.28 -1.58
N LYS A 660 -51.02 -40.00 -2.89
CA LYS A 660 -52.23 -40.17 -3.70
C LYS A 660 -52.25 -41.64 -4.06
N ALA A 661 -52.79 -42.45 -3.15
CA ALA A 661 -53.32 -43.75 -3.53
C ALA A 661 -54.48 -43.49 -4.50
N SER A 662 -54.16 -43.33 -5.77
CA SER A 662 -55.13 -43.45 -6.85
C SER A 662 -55.41 -44.94 -6.97
N SER A 663 -56.46 -45.39 -6.29
CA SER A 663 -57.06 -46.70 -6.50
C SER A 663 -57.62 -46.75 -7.93
N LYS A 664 -56.78 -47.09 -8.90
CA LYS A 664 -57.23 -47.79 -10.09
C LYS A 664 -56.77 -49.23 -9.96
N VAL A 665 -57.55 -49.97 -9.16
CA VAL A 665 -57.52 -51.42 -9.22
C VAL A 665 -57.97 -51.79 -10.63
N SER A 666 -57.05 -52.31 -11.43
CA SER A 666 -57.37 -52.86 -12.74
C SER A 666 -58.28 -54.05 -12.53
N THR A 667 -59.49 -54.00 -13.10
CA THR A 667 -60.51 -55.05 -13.04
C THR A 667 -59.98 -56.41 -13.52
N VAL A 668 -58.85 -56.43 -14.25
CA VAL A 668 -58.15 -57.61 -14.73
C VAL A 668 -57.44 -58.39 -13.60
N THR A 669 -56.97 -57.70 -12.56
CA THR A 669 -56.21 -58.33 -11.46
C THR A 669 -57.13 -59.07 -10.48
N ILE A 670 -58.38 -58.60 -10.28
CA ILE A 670 -59.37 -59.28 -9.43
C ILE A 670 -59.85 -60.58 -10.09
N VAL A 671 -60.03 -60.61 -11.42
CA VAL A 671 -60.45 -61.81 -12.15
C VAL A 671 -59.35 -62.89 -12.12
N LEU A 672 -58.08 -62.50 -12.25
CA LEU A 672 -56.96 -63.46 -12.16
C LEU A 672 -56.82 -64.08 -10.76
N ILE A 673 -56.99 -63.29 -9.69
CA ILE A 673 -56.92 -63.81 -8.31
C ILE A 673 -58.11 -64.73 -8.01
N ALA A 674 -59.31 -64.41 -8.53
CA ALA A 674 -60.48 -65.29 -8.40
C ALA A 674 -60.28 -66.64 -9.12
N VAL A 675 -59.72 -66.65 -10.34
CA VAL A 675 -59.48 -67.88 -11.10
C VAL A 675 -58.40 -68.75 -10.45
N PHE A 676 -57.31 -68.16 -9.93
CA PHE A 676 -56.27 -68.93 -9.23
C PHE A 676 -56.74 -69.50 -7.88
N SER A 677 -57.65 -68.81 -7.17
CA SER A 677 -58.23 -69.31 -5.92
C SER A 677 -59.16 -70.52 -6.13
N VAL A 678 -59.90 -70.58 -7.24
CA VAL A 678 -60.79 -71.72 -7.54
C VAL A 678 -60.01 -72.95 -8.02
N VAL A 679 -58.97 -72.78 -8.85
CA VAL A 679 -58.12 -73.90 -9.29
C VAL A 679 -57.27 -74.46 -8.14
N GLY A 680 -56.80 -73.58 -7.23
CA GLY A 680 -56.05 -73.99 -6.04
C GLY A 680 -56.87 -74.83 -5.05
N VAL A 681 -58.15 -74.48 -4.84
CA VAL A 681 -59.05 -75.22 -3.92
C VAL A 681 -59.44 -76.58 -4.50
N ILE A 682 -59.66 -76.68 -5.82
CA ILE A 682 -59.94 -77.95 -6.49
C ILE A 682 -58.70 -78.86 -6.49
N GLY A 683 -57.51 -78.30 -6.71
CA GLY A 683 -56.24 -79.03 -6.62
C GLY A 683 -55.95 -79.58 -5.22
N LEU A 684 -56.22 -78.78 -4.17
CA LEU A 684 -56.03 -79.21 -2.78
C LEU A 684 -57.02 -80.33 -2.39
N ALA A 685 -58.27 -80.26 -2.86
CA ALA A 685 -59.28 -81.29 -2.62
C ALA A 685 -58.90 -82.62 -3.29
N ILE A 686 -58.36 -82.59 -4.52
CA ILE A 686 -57.88 -83.79 -5.22
C ILE A 686 -56.66 -84.39 -4.52
N LEU A 687 -55.73 -83.55 -4.04
CA LEU A 687 -54.55 -84.00 -3.30
C LEU A 687 -54.90 -84.66 -1.96
N ILE A 688 -55.88 -84.10 -1.24
CA ILE A 688 -56.37 -84.66 0.03
C ILE A 688 -57.09 -86.00 -0.21
N VAL A 689 -57.87 -86.14 -1.28
CA VAL A 689 -58.47 -87.43 -1.67
C VAL A 689 -57.41 -88.45 -2.06
N TRP A 690 -56.32 -88.03 -2.71
CA TRP A 690 -55.19 -88.90 -3.06
C TRP A 690 -54.42 -89.39 -1.82
N ILE A 691 -54.16 -88.50 -0.85
CA ILE A 691 -53.45 -88.82 0.40
C ILE A 691 -54.30 -89.74 1.30
N VAL A 692 -55.62 -89.56 1.33
CA VAL A 692 -56.53 -90.44 2.09
C VAL A 692 -56.63 -91.84 1.45
N LYS A 693 -56.51 -91.95 0.13
CA LYS A 693 -56.52 -93.25 -0.58
C LYS A 693 -55.17 -94.00 -0.48
N TYR A 694 -54.05 -93.29 -0.30
CA TYR A 694 -52.71 -93.90 -0.21
C TYR A 694 -52.33 -94.42 1.19
N ARG A 695 -53.06 -94.04 2.25
CA ARG A 695 -52.79 -94.50 3.63
C ARG A 695 -53.24 -95.93 3.96
N TYR A 696 -53.81 -96.67 3.00
CA TYR A 696 -54.28 -98.05 3.20
C TYR A 696 -53.37 -99.13 2.59
N HIS A 697 -52.23 -98.79 1.98
CA HIS A 697 -51.28 -99.78 1.47
C HIS A 697 -49.85 -99.43 1.87
N CYS A 698 -49.09 -100.47 2.27
CA CYS A 698 -47.67 -100.47 2.59
C CYS A 698 -47.28 -100.21 4.06
N CYS A 699 -47.79 -101.06 4.96
CA CYS A 699 -46.92 -101.75 5.92
C CYS A 699 -46.49 -103.08 5.27
N ALA A 700 -45.33 -103.10 4.61
CA ALA A 700 -44.64 -104.34 4.25
C ALA A 700 -43.15 -104.07 3.97
N ASP A 701 -42.34 -104.58 4.89
CA ASP A 701 -41.02 -105.19 4.70
C ASP A 701 -39.71 -104.38 4.76
N GLN A 702 -38.75 -105.02 5.43
CA GLN A 702 -37.41 -104.61 5.83
C GLN A 702 -36.38 -104.72 4.69
N SER A 703 -35.29 -103.94 4.80
CA SER A 703 -33.88 -104.43 4.91
C SER A 703 -32.82 -103.61 4.14
N ARG A 704 -31.64 -103.50 4.78
CA ARG A 704 -30.29 -103.12 4.27
C ARG A 704 -30.11 -101.63 3.84
N GLY A 705 -29.06 -100.90 4.20
CA GLY A 705 -27.84 -101.14 4.95
C GLY A 705 -26.72 -100.18 4.45
N LYS A 706 -25.99 -99.55 5.39
CA LYS A 706 -24.55 -99.21 5.33
C LYS A 706 -24.03 -98.15 4.33
N PHE A 707 -23.44 -97.04 4.81
CA PHE A 707 -21.98 -96.80 4.91
C PHE A 707 -21.61 -95.33 5.29
N ASP A 708 -20.47 -95.21 5.98
CA ASP A 708 -19.89 -94.09 6.73
C ASP A 708 -19.13 -92.99 5.93
N MET A 709 -18.59 -92.02 6.71
CA MET A 709 -17.35 -91.21 6.52
C MET A 709 -17.44 -89.89 5.74
N MET A 710 -16.71 -88.80 6.06
CA MET A 710 -15.82 -88.38 7.16
C MET A 710 -15.58 -86.86 7.00
N LYS A 711 -15.13 -86.20 8.08
CA LYS A 711 -14.69 -84.79 8.18
C LYS A 711 -13.53 -84.45 7.24
N MET A 712 -13.31 -83.15 6.97
CA MET A 712 -11.97 -82.54 7.17
C MET A 712 -12.06 -81.01 7.34
N ASP A 713 -11.17 -80.52 8.19
CA ASP A 713 -10.88 -79.14 8.62
C ASP A 713 -9.62 -78.69 7.87
N ASP A 714 -9.44 -77.40 7.56
CA ASP A 714 -8.21 -76.88 6.94
C ASP A 714 -7.75 -75.58 7.62
N THR A 715 -6.51 -75.62 8.11
CA THR A 715 -5.69 -74.50 8.56
C THR A 715 -4.42 -74.40 7.71
N ASP A 716 -3.94 -73.16 7.62
CA ASP A 716 -2.54 -72.72 7.50
C ASP A 716 -1.99 -72.19 6.16
N ASP A 717 -1.44 -70.97 6.35
CA ASP A 717 -0.21 -70.37 5.81
C ASP A 717 -0.09 -69.96 4.34
N VAL A 718 0.41 -68.72 4.14
CA VAL A 718 1.79 -68.46 3.68
C VAL A 718 2.08 -66.95 3.62
N LYS A 719 3.29 -66.57 4.08
CA LYS A 719 3.96 -65.27 3.98
C LYS A 719 4.38 -64.91 2.55
N MET A 720 4.30 -63.62 2.21
CA MET A 720 5.46 -62.78 1.77
C MET A 720 5.09 -61.31 1.83
#